data_AF-K6WIB4-F1
#
_entry.id   AF-K6WIB4-F1
#
_cell.length_a   1.000
_cell.length_b   1.000
_cell.length_c   1.000
_cell.angle_alpha   90.00
_cell.angle_beta   90.00
_cell.angle_gamma   90.00
#
_symmetry.space_group_name_H-M   'P 1'
#
loop_
_entity.id
_entity.type
_entity.pdbx_description
1 polymer ?
#
loop_
_entity_poly.entity_id
_entity_poly.type
_entity_poly.pdbx_seq_one_letter_code
_entity_poly.pdbx_strand_id
1 'polypeptide(L)'
;MTSSPRPAKARIWAAIATVAGLVAILAAILTPLLPVTVRTASIDWPSRNLSGATDASVTAPLVAQTPTGLEITVGCRLLAQTPDDESTTVVSTMPDAASGARAKALSITTDATGVAVTLRGTDLLRATRAELADCSRLHVRASTTGVEARLVGPGRVATADPGQRPQVAGLFTDLDPGIAAAAAEDGSLAVHVDIDNRFETSPSILKLLVMIVGILAAAVTFVAIAALDLIHGYHRRVGRLDLRRLLAPRAADVVVTAALVVWHFLGAGSSDDGYILNMGRVADSSGYLANYYRFFGIPEAPFDWYYSFLAHWSSVSTAGVWMRLPALAAGLVSWFILSRVLLPRLGGAVRRSGWAMMTAAAVFVAFWMPLASGLRSEGIIVLGSLLTWWGVEQAVATRRMLPAAAATLAAGLTLATAPHGIIAVALLIAGSRPMLRTLRLRRAENGLAPLLAPIGAAVAVVVIVVFRDQTLAGIVEAVRVRYTVGPTLVWYQELLRYYYLSLSTQDGTLVRRVPMLLLLVAVFVTLAVMLRRKHIRGVDPGPVWRLIGAILLTVLLLSFTPTKWTVQFGIYAGVAAAMAGVATVAVAQSARRSPRNLWMYVAVLMFACAVSTAGENAWGWAYDFGIAWFDKAPSIAGHPLSTIFLILTAVALAVALWFHLRIDIDAERGRTRDERTGSRWQVAMSSAPMFLIAALVVVAELALFARAAVDRSDTYTTFNANMRALTGDTCGMADQVLVESDPNRGALSPIGTDDPERALAGESTGFTPDGVARDLTPDPMSLGAGTINTSGNLARPFVVSGGPPGTTGSALPFGLDPATTPVLGSYGHDNGTAQLTSMWYRLPDRAASPLIVITAAGPIHSVDADGVGAFGRSLKVQFGHEVDGTFEQLGAAVVPIDPGPERQNRPWRNLRIPMSAVPADATAMRIVAVDNNVSPDQWLAFTPPRAPVLDTLQEVVGTETPVLLDLSVGSQFPCQRPMATRNGVSEIPQWRIVPDQTTTNSKSKTWQASINGAILTTPDELSKADTMATYLRNDWYRDWGGLQRLSPLAPDAAPATVTTSTTTDWGWTRRGPIRVVAQND
;
A
#
# COMPACT_ATOMS: atom_id res chain seq x y z
N MET A 1 -39.93 -30.86 -52.01
CA MET A 1 -38.62 -30.35 -52.47
C MET A 1 -38.50 -28.87 -52.09
N THR A 2 -37.65 -28.55 -51.11
CA THR A 2 -37.11 -27.19 -50.86
C THR A 2 -35.72 -27.38 -50.31
N SER A 3 -34.69 -27.26 -51.15
CA SER A 3 -33.28 -27.33 -50.76
C SER A 3 -32.96 -26.16 -49.83
N SER A 4 -32.79 -26.44 -48.54
CA SER A 4 -32.49 -25.42 -47.55
C SER A 4 -31.04 -24.91 -47.74
N PRO A 5 -30.79 -23.59 -47.94
CA PRO A 5 -29.46 -23.02 -48.21
C PRO A 5 -28.52 -22.97 -46.98
N ARG A 6 -28.75 -23.81 -45.97
CA ARG A 6 -28.03 -23.82 -44.69
C ARG A 6 -26.52 -24.10 -44.77
N PRO A 7 -25.98 -24.99 -45.64
CA PRO A 7 -24.55 -25.30 -45.63
C PRO A 7 -23.68 -24.16 -46.18
N ALA A 8 -24.18 -23.36 -47.13
CA ALA A 8 -23.44 -22.24 -47.69
C ALA A 8 -23.24 -21.09 -46.67
N LYS A 9 -24.31 -20.73 -45.94
CA LYS A 9 -24.23 -19.70 -44.89
C LYS A 9 -23.31 -20.11 -43.73
N ALA A 10 -23.34 -21.38 -43.31
CA ALA A 10 -22.46 -21.89 -42.25
C ALA A 10 -20.96 -21.78 -42.63
N ARG A 11 -20.62 -22.13 -43.88
CA ARG A 11 -19.24 -22.03 -44.40
C ARG A 11 -18.73 -20.60 -44.43
N ILE A 12 -19.57 -19.63 -44.81
CA ILE A 12 -19.20 -18.20 -44.82
C ILE A 12 -18.84 -17.73 -43.40
N TRP A 13 -19.72 -17.98 -42.42
CA TRP A 13 -19.45 -17.59 -41.03
C TRP A 13 -18.24 -18.33 -40.43
N ALA A 14 -17.99 -19.57 -40.83
CA ALA A 14 -16.78 -20.31 -40.45
C ALA A 14 -15.51 -19.68 -41.03
N ALA A 15 -15.54 -19.27 -42.30
CA ALA A 15 -14.42 -18.55 -42.91
C ALA A 15 -14.18 -17.20 -42.22
N ILE A 16 -15.24 -16.41 -41.97
CA ILE A 16 -15.13 -15.12 -41.26
C ILE A 16 -14.56 -15.32 -39.86
N ALA A 17 -15.07 -16.28 -39.07
CA ALA A 17 -14.58 -16.57 -37.73
C ALA A 17 -13.08 -16.91 -37.73
N THR A 18 -12.65 -17.68 -38.73
CA THR A 18 -11.24 -18.09 -38.89
C THR A 18 -10.37 -16.91 -39.29
N VAL A 19 -10.69 -16.22 -40.38
CA VAL A 19 -9.87 -15.13 -40.93
C VAL A 19 -9.80 -13.97 -39.94
N ALA A 20 -10.94 -13.50 -39.42
CA ALA A 20 -10.95 -12.41 -38.44
C ALA A 20 -10.21 -12.80 -37.15
N GLY A 21 -10.35 -14.05 -36.69
CA GLY A 21 -9.60 -14.52 -35.52
C GLY A 21 -8.09 -14.57 -35.75
N LEU A 22 -7.64 -15.02 -36.94
CA LEU A 22 -6.23 -15.02 -37.31
C LEU A 22 -5.66 -13.59 -37.46
N VAL A 23 -6.43 -12.66 -38.01
CA VAL A 23 -6.05 -11.24 -38.08
C VAL A 23 -5.87 -10.66 -36.69
N ALA A 24 -6.79 -10.93 -35.75
CA ALA A 24 -6.64 -10.49 -34.37
C ALA A 24 -5.38 -11.07 -33.70
N ILE A 25 -5.11 -12.36 -33.89
CA ILE A 25 -3.90 -13.03 -33.37
C ILE A 25 -2.63 -12.39 -33.95
N LEU A 26 -2.58 -12.16 -35.27
CA LEU A 26 -1.45 -11.52 -35.91
C LEU A 26 -1.23 -10.09 -35.38
N ALA A 27 -2.31 -9.31 -35.25
CA ALA A 27 -2.25 -7.96 -34.67
C ALA A 27 -1.67 -7.98 -33.25
N ALA A 28 -2.09 -8.94 -32.41
CA ALA A 28 -1.56 -9.09 -31.06
C ALA A 28 -0.08 -9.49 -31.02
N ILE A 29 0.39 -10.34 -31.94
CA ILE A 29 1.82 -10.70 -32.05
C ILE A 29 2.66 -9.47 -32.46
N LEU A 30 2.13 -8.64 -33.36
CA LEU A 30 2.82 -7.45 -33.86
C LEU A 30 2.82 -6.30 -32.86
N THR A 31 1.71 -6.06 -32.14
CA THR A 31 1.54 -4.94 -31.20
C THR A 31 2.75 -4.68 -30.26
N PRO A 32 3.33 -5.67 -29.55
CA PRO A 32 4.49 -5.45 -28.68
C PRO A 32 5.78 -5.08 -29.41
N LEU A 33 5.86 -5.32 -30.72
CA LEU A 33 7.05 -5.13 -31.57
C LEU A 33 6.96 -3.87 -32.43
N LEU A 34 5.75 -3.35 -32.64
CA LEU A 34 5.52 -2.16 -33.46
C LEU A 34 6.16 -0.91 -32.86
N PRO A 35 6.48 0.09 -33.71
CA PRO A 35 7.22 1.26 -33.26
C PRO A 35 6.37 2.15 -32.34
N VAL A 36 7.06 2.82 -31.42
CA VAL A 36 6.51 3.82 -30.50
C VAL A 36 7.29 5.12 -30.65
N THR A 37 6.63 6.23 -30.32
CA THR A 37 7.28 7.53 -30.20
C THR A 37 7.72 7.70 -28.75
N VAL A 38 9.03 7.78 -28.53
CA VAL A 38 9.65 7.98 -27.21
C VAL A 38 9.94 9.46 -27.04
N ARG A 39 9.55 10.05 -25.91
CA ARG A 39 9.97 11.42 -25.57
C ARG A 39 11.35 11.38 -24.92
N THR A 40 12.37 11.90 -25.60
CA THR A 40 13.71 12.05 -25.03
C THR A 40 13.83 13.37 -24.30
N ALA A 41 14.64 13.41 -23.24
CA ALA A 41 14.85 14.59 -22.43
C ALA A 41 16.34 14.74 -22.12
N SER A 42 16.86 15.96 -22.22
CA SER A 42 18.24 16.29 -21.89
C SER A 42 18.34 17.59 -21.11
N ILE A 43 19.44 17.74 -20.37
CA ILE A 43 19.80 18.96 -19.65
C ILE A 43 21.16 19.42 -20.15
N ASP A 44 21.24 20.67 -20.55
CA ASP A 44 22.49 21.35 -20.90
C ASP A 44 22.79 22.41 -19.85
N TRP A 45 24.02 22.41 -19.33
CA TRP A 45 24.47 23.35 -18.31
C TRP A 45 25.94 23.74 -18.55
N PRO A 46 26.36 24.98 -18.29
CA PRO A 46 25.54 26.09 -17.79
C PRO A 46 24.58 26.64 -18.85
N SER A 47 23.43 27.17 -18.40
CA SER A 47 22.49 27.82 -19.34
C SER A 47 23.08 29.14 -19.84
N ARG A 48 22.81 29.53 -21.10
CA ARG A 48 23.36 30.78 -21.67
C ARG A 48 22.86 32.08 -21.01
N ASN A 49 21.92 31.99 -20.07
CA ASN A 49 21.26 33.15 -19.48
C ASN A 49 21.38 33.15 -17.94
N LEU A 50 22.62 33.06 -17.45
CA LEU A 50 22.96 33.19 -16.02
C LEU A 50 23.10 34.66 -15.56
N SER A 51 22.80 35.63 -16.44
CA SER A 51 22.86 37.05 -16.14
C SER A 51 21.85 37.43 -15.05
N GLY A 52 22.36 37.72 -13.84
CA GLY A 52 21.54 38.05 -12.66
C GLY A 52 21.14 36.87 -11.79
N ALA A 53 21.65 35.65 -12.06
CA ALA A 53 21.48 34.51 -11.16
C ALA A 53 22.32 34.71 -9.88
N THR A 54 21.77 34.34 -8.73
CA THR A 54 22.47 34.35 -7.43
C THR A 54 23.39 33.13 -7.26
N ASP A 55 23.07 32.03 -7.94
CA ASP A 55 23.83 30.78 -7.95
C ASP A 55 23.80 30.20 -9.38
N ALA A 56 24.89 29.59 -9.82
CA ALA A 56 24.97 28.88 -11.10
C ALA A 56 24.43 27.44 -11.03
N SER A 57 24.20 26.93 -9.82
CA SER A 57 23.70 25.59 -9.55
C SER A 57 22.25 25.40 -10.02
N VAL A 58 21.93 24.18 -10.43
CA VAL A 58 20.58 23.80 -10.85
C VAL A 58 20.15 22.46 -10.24
N THR A 59 18.86 22.33 -9.92
CA THR A 59 18.28 21.08 -9.40
C THR A 59 17.56 20.31 -10.50
N ALA A 60 17.78 18.99 -10.57
CA ALA A 60 17.12 18.08 -11.49
C ALA A 60 17.13 16.64 -10.93
N PRO A 61 16.33 16.33 -9.90
CA PRO A 61 16.32 14.99 -9.30
C PRO A 61 15.75 13.96 -10.27
N LEU A 62 16.61 13.09 -10.80
CA LEU A 62 16.21 12.09 -11.79
C LEU A 62 15.49 10.91 -11.13
N VAL A 63 14.34 10.51 -11.69
CA VAL A 63 13.56 9.37 -11.17
C VAL A 63 14.29 8.03 -11.30
N ALA A 64 14.97 7.83 -12.43
CA ALA A 64 15.83 6.67 -12.64
C ALA A 64 17.16 6.76 -11.84
N GLN A 65 17.37 7.86 -11.11
CA GLN A 65 18.56 8.26 -10.35
C GLN A 65 19.83 8.46 -11.18
N THR A 66 20.05 7.64 -12.20
CA THR A 66 21.21 7.72 -13.09
C THR A 66 20.80 8.03 -14.52
N PRO A 67 21.52 8.92 -15.23
CA PRO A 67 21.23 9.22 -16.61
C PRO A 67 21.63 8.08 -17.56
N THR A 68 21.12 8.10 -18.79
CA THR A 68 21.60 7.22 -19.87
C THR A 68 22.99 7.63 -20.35
N GLY A 69 23.26 8.94 -20.35
CA GLY A 69 24.51 9.57 -20.76
C GLY A 69 24.78 10.81 -19.92
N LEU A 70 26.04 11.00 -19.53
CA LEU A 70 26.53 12.21 -18.87
C LEU A 70 27.87 12.55 -19.51
N GLU A 71 27.99 13.75 -20.07
CA GLU A 71 29.24 14.27 -20.61
C GLU A 71 29.56 15.59 -19.92
N ILE A 72 30.73 15.67 -19.29
CA ILE A 72 31.24 16.86 -18.61
C ILE A 72 32.54 17.24 -19.29
N THR A 73 32.66 18.49 -19.69
CA THR A 73 33.87 19.07 -20.27
C THR A 73 34.24 20.31 -19.47
N VAL A 74 35.45 20.31 -18.93
CA VAL A 74 36.01 21.44 -18.18
C VAL A 74 37.39 21.79 -18.74
N GLY A 75 37.62 23.05 -19.10
CA GLY A 75 38.89 23.56 -19.58
C GLY A 75 39.90 23.62 -18.47
N CYS A 76 41.12 23.16 -18.72
CA CYS A 76 42.16 23.10 -17.68
C CYS A 76 42.63 24.49 -17.22
N ARG A 77 42.43 25.53 -18.04
CA ARG A 77 42.63 26.93 -17.63
C ARG A 77 41.65 27.36 -16.55
N LEU A 78 40.37 27.00 -16.67
CA LEU A 78 39.36 27.29 -15.64
C LEU A 78 39.73 26.59 -14.32
N LEU A 79 40.12 25.31 -14.41
CA LEU A 79 40.58 24.54 -13.25
C LEU A 79 41.80 25.19 -12.57
N ALA A 80 42.76 25.67 -13.36
CA ALA A 80 43.97 26.32 -12.84
C ALA A 80 43.72 27.72 -12.22
N GLN A 81 42.63 28.39 -12.60
CA GLN A 81 42.25 29.72 -12.10
C GLN A 81 41.43 29.66 -10.80
N THR A 82 40.97 28.48 -10.39
CA THR A 82 40.28 28.32 -9.09
C THR A 82 41.23 28.63 -7.91
N PRO A 83 40.69 29.20 -6.81
CA PRO A 83 41.46 29.52 -5.62
C PRO A 83 42.27 28.32 -5.10
N ASP A 84 43.44 28.55 -4.51
CA ASP A 84 44.32 27.51 -3.96
C ASP A 84 44.29 27.40 -2.43
N ASP A 85 43.60 28.32 -1.77
CA ASP A 85 43.41 28.40 -0.33
C ASP A 85 42.33 27.44 0.20
N GLU A 86 41.27 27.20 -0.57
CA GLU A 86 40.15 26.32 -0.20
C GLU A 86 39.79 25.32 -1.32
N SER A 87 39.09 24.24 -0.95
CA SER A 87 38.60 23.30 -1.94
C SER A 87 37.37 23.88 -2.64
N THR A 88 37.44 24.02 -3.97
CA THR A 88 36.36 24.55 -4.80
C THR A 88 35.71 23.41 -5.59
N THR A 89 34.39 23.29 -5.50
CA THR A 89 33.61 22.36 -6.32
C THR A 89 33.31 22.98 -7.67
N VAL A 90 33.94 22.47 -8.72
CA VAL A 90 33.71 22.97 -10.08
C VAL A 90 32.41 22.43 -10.64
N VAL A 91 32.17 21.13 -10.51
CA VAL A 91 30.90 20.47 -10.86
C VAL A 91 30.67 19.31 -9.90
N SER A 92 29.49 19.25 -9.28
CA SER A 92 29.01 18.08 -8.55
C SER A 92 27.59 17.71 -9.00
N THR A 93 27.29 16.41 -9.03
CA THR A 93 25.95 15.91 -9.41
C THR A 93 24.94 15.90 -8.24
N MET A 94 25.37 16.32 -7.05
CA MET A 94 24.59 16.38 -5.81
C MET A 94 25.22 17.40 -4.83
N PRO A 95 24.46 18.05 -3.94
CA PRO A 95 25.05 18.90 -2.90
C PRO A 95 25.91 18.06 -1.94
N ASP A 96 27.03 18.61 -1.46
CA ASP A 96 27.93 17.90 -0.54
C ASP A 96 27.28 17.60 0.81
N ALA A 97 26.35 18.47 1.25
CA ALA A 97 25.56 18.30 2.47
C ALA A 97 24.51 17.18 2.37
N ALA A 98 24.28 16.60 1.19
CA ALA A 98 23.24 15.61 0.98
C ALA A 98 23.55 14.25 1.63
N SER A 99 22.51 13.51 1.98
CA SER A 99 22.64 12.26 2.73
C SER A 99 23.34 11.17 1.90
N GLY A 100 24.58 10.84 2.31
CA GLY A 100 25.41 9.86 1.61
C GLY A 100 25.90 10.34 0.24
N ALA A 101 26.00 11.65 0.01
CA ALA A 101 26.46 12.25 -1.25
C ALA A 101 27.75 11.60 -1.76
N ARG A 102 28.74 11.47 -0.88
CA ARG A 102 30.04 10.84 -1.18
C ARG A 102 29.89 9.45 -1.79
N ALA A 103 28.93 8.62 -1.37
CA ALA A 103 28.76 7.26 -1.89
C ALA A 103 27.94 7.18 -3.20
N LYS A 104 27.41 8.30 -3.69
CA LYS A 104 26.37 8.36 -4.73
C LYS A 104 26.75 9.25 -5.92
N ALA A 105 27.36 10.39 -5.64
CA ALA A 105 27.59 11.48 -6.59
C ALA A 105 28.89 11.32 -7.38
N LEU A 106 29.02 12.17 -8.40
CA LEU A 106 30.28 12.51 -9.03
C LEU A 106 30.60 13.97 -8.68
N SER A 107 31.83 14.23 -8.26
CA SER A 107 32.33 15.58 -8.02
C SER A 107 33.68 15.80 -8.71
N ILE A 108 33.85 17.01 -9.25
CA ILE A 108 35.11 17.53 -9.77
C ILE A 108 35.49 18.69 -8.86
N THR A 109 36.45 18.46 -7.99
CA THR A 109 36.91 19.44 -7.00
C THR A 109 38.34 19.86 -7.31
N THR A 110 38.64 21.11 -7.03
CA THR A 110 40.00 21.66 -7.07
C THR A 110 40.44 22.07 -5.67
N ASP A 111 41.74 21.96 -5.40
CA ASP A 111 42.35 22.38 -4.14
C ASP A 111 43.81 22.85 -4.39
N ALA A 112 44.59 23.06 -3.32
CA ALA A 112 46.01 23.41 -3.40
C ALA A 112 46.85 22.36 -4.16
N THR A 113 46.47 21.09 -4.11
CA THR A 113 47.23 19.97 -4.70
C THR A 113 46.92 19.77 -6.18
N GLY A 114 45.70 20.08 -6.61
CA GLY A 114 45.29 19.98 -8.01
C GLY A 114 43.79 19.74 -8.19
N VAL A 115 43.44 18.89 -9.14
CA VAL A 115 42.07 18.50 -9.47
C VAL A 115 41.85 17.04 -9.12
N ALA A 116 40.72 16.73 -8.47
CA ALA A 116 40.24 15.38 -8.25
C ALA A 116 38.87 15.17 -8.91
N VAL A 117 38.74 14.07 -9.65
CA VAL A 117 37.46 13.54 -10.13
C VAL A 117 37.10 12.37 -9.23
N THR A 118 36.16 12.60 -8.32
CA THR A 118 35.68 11.58 -7.38
C THR A 118 34.36 11.02 -7.88
N LEU A 119 34.27 9.69 -7.95
CA LEU A 119 33.08 8.96 -8.33
C LEU A 119 32.69 8.02 -7.19
N ARG A 120 31.52 8.24 -6.58
CA ARG A 120 30.95 7.39 -5.52
C ARG A 120 31.93 7.11 -4.37
N GLY A 121 32.76 8.11 -4.05
CA GLY A 121 33.66 8.12 -2.90
C GLY A 121 35.05 7.57 -3.20
N THR A 122 35.28 7.17 -4.45
CA THR A 122 36.59 6.74 -4.96
C THR A 122 37.11 7.75 -5.97
N ASP A 123 38.40 8.06 -5.92
CA ASP A 123 38.99 8.96 -6.89
C ASP A 123 39.25 8.21 -8.19
N LEU A 124 38.54 8.63 -9.24
CA LEU A 124 38.70 8.08 -10.58
C LEU A 124 39.97 8.63 -11.22
N LEU A 125 40.21 9.94 -11.10
CA LEU A 125 41.38 10.61 -11.67
C LEU A 125 41.82 11.75 -10.75
N ARG A 126 43.13 11.86 -10.49
CA ARG A 126 43.76 13.01 -9.84
C ARG A 126 44.85 13.58 -10.74
N ALA A 127 44.90 14.90 -10.88
CA ALA A 127 45.91 15.63 -11.64
C ALA A 127 46.43 16.81 -10.81
N THR A 128 47.75 17.00 -10.78
CA THR A 128 48.40 18.10 -10.07
C THR A 128 48.23 19.43 -10.79
N ARG A 129 48.34 20.57 -10.09
CA ARG A 129 48.29 21.90 -10.75
C ARG A 129 49.33 22.06 -11.87
N ALA A 130 50.50 21.43 -11.75
CA ALA A 130 51.51 21.42 -12.80
C ALA A 130 51.05 20.69 -14.07
N GLU A 131 50.38 19.53 -13.92
CA GLU A 131 49.81 18.79 -15.05
C GLU A 131 48.66 19.55 -15.75
N LEU A 132 48.00 20.50 -15.05
CA LEU A 132 46.97 21.34 -15.65
C LEU A 132 47.53 22.35 -16.64
N ALA A 133 48.80 22.74 -16.52
CA ALA A 133 49.45 23.66 -17.45
C ALA A 133 49.62 23.05 -18.85
N ASP A 134 49.89 21.74 -18.92
CA ASP A 134 50.03 20.96 -20.16
C ASP A 134 48.69 20.38 -20.65
N CYS A 135 47.61 20.63 -19.90
CA CYS A 135 46.28 20.15 -20.20
C CYS A 135 45.47 21.18 -21.00
N SER A 136 44.72 20.69 -21.99
CA SER A 136 43.71 21.47 -22.71
C SER A 136 42.35 21.42 -21.99
N ARG A 137 41.84 20.21 -21.72
CA ARG A 137 40.54 19.98 -21.07
C ARG A 137 40.48 18.65 -20.33
N LEU A 138 39.71 18.63 -19.24
CA LEU A 138 39.22 17.44 -18.58
C LEU A 138 37.87 17.05 -19.20
N HIS A 139 37.74 15.82 -19.66
CA HIS A 139 36.50 15.29 -20.20
C HIS A 139 36.08 14.04 -19.41
N VAL A 140 34.87 14.06 -18.87
CA VAL A 140 34.30 12.94 -18.12
C VAL A 140 33.04 12.47 -18.83
N ARG A 141 32.94 11.18 -19.11
CA ARG A 141 31.83 10.55 -19.81
C ARG A 141 31.31 9.38 -18.98
N ALA A 142 30.03 9.38 -18.62
CA ALA A 142 29.35 8.23 -18.04
C ALA A 142 28.25 7.74 -18.99
N SER A 143 28.25 6.46 -19.31
CA SER A 143 27.24 5.85 -20.19
C SER A 143 26.92 4.42 -19.73
N THR A 144 26.02 3.74 -20.45
CA THR A 144 25.72 2.33 -20.21
C THR A 144 26.91 1.38 -20.44
N THR A 145 28.01 1.85 -21.04
CA THR A 145 29.22 1.05 -21.28
C THR A 145 30.32 1.28 -20.25
N GLY A 146 30.22 2.29 -19.38
CA GLY A 146 31.21 2.58 -18.35
C GLY A 146 31.28 4.07 -18.02
N VAL A 147 32.13 4.40 -17.05
CA VAL A 147 32.51 5.79 -16.75
C VAL A 147 33.97 5.98 -17.13
N GLU A 148 34.30 7.07 -17.81
CA GLU A 148 35.65 7.43 -18.22
C GLU A 148 35.93 8.87 -17.83
N ALA A 149 37.10 9.14 -17.24
CA ALA A 149 37.66 10.47 -17.06
C ALA A 149 38.98 10.57 -17.83
N ARG A 150 39.10 11.60 -18.68
CA ARG A 150 40.24 11.81 -19.57
C ARG A 150 40.78 13.23 -19.44
N LEU A 151 42.07 13.34 -19.16
CA LEU A 151 42.82 14.59 -19.19
C LEU A 151 43.49 14.76 -20.56
N VAL A 152 42.97 15.65 -21.39
CA VAL A 152 43.40 15.85 -22.78
C VAL A 152 44.63 16.77 -22.81
N GLY A 153 45.71 16.32 -23.44
CA GLY A 153 47.04 16.94 -23.40
C GLY A 153 48.04 15.91 -22.85
N PRO A 154 48.06 15.65 -21.53
CA PRO A 154 48.86 14.58 -20.93
C PRO A 154 48.42 13.16 -21.34
N GLY A 155 47.20 13.00 -21.87
CA GLY A 155 46.70 11.73 -22.38
C GLY A 155 46.32 10.71 -21.30
N ARG A 156 46.14 11.15 -20.05
CA ARG A 156 45.74 10.27 -18.93
C ARG A 156 44.26 9.92 -19.03
N VAL A 157 43.96 8.63 -18.93
CA VAL A 157 42.59 8.10 -18.96
C VAL A 157 42.40 7.19 -17.76
N ALA A 158 41.26 7.33 -17.08
CA ALA A 158 40.81 6.42 -16.05
C ALA A 158 39.39 5.95 -16.35
N THR A 159 39.10 4.68 -16.06
CA THR A 159 37.80 4.08 -16.35
C THR A 159 37.23 3.37 -15.11
N ALA A 160 35.90 3.30 -15.04
CA ALA A 160 35.15 2.57 -14.03
C ALA A 160 33.98 1.81 -14.65
N ASP A 161 33.52 0.78 -13.95
CA ASP A 161 32.43 -0.09 -14.41
C ASP A 161 31.11 0.67 -14.64
N PRO A 162 30.24 0.21 -15.56
CA PRO A 162 28.90 0.80 -15.79
C PRO A 162 28.01 0.85 -14.54
N GLY A 163 28.28 -0.02 -13.55
CA GLY A 163 27.59 -0.04 -12.26
C GLY A 163 27.95 1.13 -11.35
N GLN A 164 29.05 1.83 -11.62
CA GLN A 164 29.53 2.99 -10.86
C GLN A 164 28.98 4.33 -11.37
N ARG A 165 28.07 4.33 -12.36
CA ARG A 165 27.42 5.57 -12.85
C ARG A 165 26.90 6.43 -11.69
N PRO A 166 27.12 7.76 -11.72
CA PRO A 166 26.72 8.64 -10.64
C PRO A 166 25.21 8.85 -10.60
N GLN A 167 24.70 9.12 -9.41
CA GLN A 167 23.36 9.65 -9.24
C GLN A 167 23.37 11.16 -9.52
N VAL A 168 22.32 11.64 -10.18
CA VAL A 168 22.17 13.06 -10.56
C VAL A 168 20.92 13.61 -9.89
N ALA A 169 21.15 14.46 -8.89
CA ALA A 169 20.12 15.26 -8.23
C ALA A 169 20.01 16.68 -8.83
N GLY A 170 21.04 17.09 -9.56
CA GLY A 170 21.23 18.43 -10.12
C GLY A 170 22.68 18.60 -10.57
N LEU A 171 23.07 19.83 -10.85
CA LEU A 171 24.45 20.23 -11.13
C LEU A 171 24.79 21.39 -10.21
N PHE A 172 25.76 21.20 -9.32
CA PHE A 172 26.12 22.12 -8.26
C PHE A 172 27.56 22.60 -8.45
N THR A 173 27.81 23.87 -8.15
CA THR A 173 29.13 24.49 -8.33
C THR A 173 29.35 25.59 -7.30
N ASP A 174 30.59 25.76 -6.88
CA ASP A 174 31.05 26.90 -6.07
C ASP A 174 31.59 28.05 -6.94
N LEU A 175 31.52 27.90 -8.27
CA LEU A 175 31.94 28.95 -9.21
C LEU A 175 30.93 30.10 -9.21
N ASP A 176 31.44 31.33 -9.19
CA ASP A 176 30.62 32.52 -9.39
C ASP A 176 29.80 32.44 -10.70
N PRO A 177 28.52 32.86 -10.71
CA PRO A 177 27.67 32.81 -11.89
C PRO A 177 28.26 33.48 -13.14
N GLY A 178 29.00 34.59 -12.95
CA GLY A 178 29.69 35.28 -14.04
C GLY A 178 30.83 34.46 -14.66
N ILE A 179 31.59 33.73 -13.84
CA ILE A 179 32.67 32.85 -14.30
C ILE A 179 32.08 31.64 -15.02
N ALA A 180 31.05 31.00 -14.45
CA ALA A 180 30.37 29.88 -15.06
C ALA A 180 29.75 30.26 -16.43
N ALA A 181 29.16 31.46 -16.53
CA ALA A 181 28.61 31.98 -17.78
C ALA A 181 29.69 32.21 -18.84
N ALA A 182 30.79 32.88 -18.48
CA ALA A 182 31.90 33.13 -19.41
C ALA A 182 32.55 31.82 -19.89
N ALA A 183 32.70 30.84 -18.99
CA ALA A 183 33.21 29.52 -19.33
C ALA A 183 32.25 28.71 -20.21
N ALA A 184 30.94 28.93 -20.11
CA ALA A 184 29.97 28.34 -21.02
C ALA A 184 30.05 28.95 -22.43
N GLU A 185 30.29 30.27 -22.54
CA GLU A 185 30.40 30.98 -23.82
C GLU A 185 31.64 30.59 -24.63
N ASP A 186 32.79 30.43 -23.96
CA ASP A 186 34.04 30.01 -24.61
C ASP A 186 34.16 28.48 -24.79
N GLY A 187 33.19 27.72 -24.26
CA GLY A 187 33.13 26.27 -24.32
C GLY A 187 34.09 25.55 -23.37
N SER A 188 34.68 26.26 -22.41
CA SER A 188 35.52 25.69 -21.35
C SER A 188 34.73 25.07 -20.21
N LEU A 189 33.41 25.25 -20.12
CA LEU A 189 32.54 24.52 -19.21
C LEU A 189 31.25 24.08 -19.92
N ALA A 190 31.06 22.78 -20.06
CA ALA A 190 29.86 22.21 -20.65
C ALA A 190 29.52 20.86 -20.02
N VAL A 191 28.28 20.72 -19.58
CA VAL A 191 27.69 19.49 -19.05
C VAL A 191 26.44 19.17 -19.83
N HIS A 192 26.38 17.96 -20.37
CA HIS A 192 25.23 17.41 -21.06
C HIS A 192 24.75 16.16 -20.33
N VAL A 193 23.47 16.12 -19.97
CA VAL A 193 22.83 14.99 -19.28
C VAL A 193 21.70 14.45 -20.15
N ASP A 194 21.80 13.20 -20.59
CA ASP A 194 20.70 12.47 -21.21
C ASP A 194 19.86 11.76 -20.15
N ILE A 195 18.63 12.22 -19.94
CA ILE A 195 17.71 11.66 -18.95
C ILE A 195 17.15 10.32 -19.46
N ASP A 196 17.11 9.32 -18.58
CA ASP A 196 16.51 8.03 -18.90
C ASP A 196 14.97 8.07 -18.89
N ASN A 197 14.41 8.54 -20.00
CA ASN A 197 12.96 8.69 -20.17
C ASN A 197 12.33 7.57 -21.01
N ARG A 198 12.90 6.35 -20.95
CA ARG A 198 12.57 5.22 -21.84
C ARG A 198 11.11 4.74 -21.79
N PHE A 199 10.39 5.03 -20.72
CA PHE A 199 9.02 4.56 -20.50
C PHE A 199 7.96 5.60 -20.86
N GLU A 200 8.34 6.86 -21.09
CA GLU A 200 7.43 7.89 -21.61
C GLU A 200 7.26 7.69 -23.11
N THR A 201 6.37 6.77 -23.46
CA THR A 201 6.08 6.38 -24.83
C THR A 201 4.67 6.76 -25.24
N SER A 202 4.45 6.86 -26.55
CA SER A 202 3.11 6.89 -27.14
C SER A 202 3.06 5.95 -28.35
N PRO A 203 1.92 5.30 -28.62
CA PRO A 203 1.81 4.41 -29.76
C PRO A 203 1.92 5.21 -31.07
N SER A 204 2.77 4.75 -31.99
CA SER A 204 2.80 5.30 -33.36
C SER A 204 1.45 5.08 -34.06
N ILE A 205 1.20 5.84 -35.13
CA ILE A 205 -0.01 5.66 -35.97
C ILE A 205 -0.13 4.20 -36.45
N LEU A 206 0.98 3.57 -36.84
CA LEU A 206 1.00 2.17 -37.26
C LEU A 206 0.57 1.24 -36.12
N LYS A 207 1.14 1.41 -34.92
CA LYS A 207 0.76 0.62 -33.74
C LYS A 207 -0.72 0.80 -33.42
N LEU A 208 -1.21 2.04 -33.42
CA LEU A 208 -2.61 2.37 -33.16
C LEU A 208 -3.56 1.70 -34.17
N LEU A 209 -3.27 1.79 -35.47
CA LEU A 209 -4.10 1.18 -36.51
C LEU A 209 -4.14 -0.35 -36.38
N VAL A 210 -2.99 -1.00 -36.12
CA VAL A 210 -2.94 -2.45 -35.92
C VAL A 210 -3.74 -2.87 -34.69
N MET A 211 -3.66 -2.12 -33.59
CA MET A 211 -4.48 -2.37 -32.40
C MET A 211 -5.97 -2.26 -32.71
N ILE A 212 -6.41 -1.18 -33.38
CA ILE A 212 -7.82 -0.98 -33.75
C ILE A 212 -8.32 -2.12 -34.65
N VAL A 213 -7.56 -2.47 -35.69
CA VAL A 213 -7.91 -3.58 -36.59
C VAL A 213 -7.98 -4.89 -35.82
N GLY A 214 -7.05 -5.15 -34.90
CA GLY A 214 -7.05 -6.33 -34.04
C GLY A 214 -8.29 -6.44 -33.16
N ILE A 215 -8.70 -5.35 -32.51
CA ILE A 215 -9.91 -5.30 -31.68
C ILE A 215 -11.19 -5.48 -32.51
N LEU A 216 -11.29 -4.81 -33.67
CA LEU A 216 -12.43 -4.97 -34.57
C LEU A 216 -12.52 -6.40 -35.12
N ALA A 217 -11.39 -7.00 -35.50
CA ALA A 217 -11.33 -8.38 -35.96
C ALA A 217 -11.73 -9.36 -34.84
N ALA A 218 -11.33 -9.10 -33.59
CA ALA A 218 -11.77 -9.87 -32.42
C ALA A 218 -13.30 -9.79 -32.23
N ALA A 219 -13.89 -8.59 -32.34
CA ALA A 219 -15.33 -8.41 -32.26
C ALA A 219 -16.07 -9.15 -33.39
N VAL A 220 -15.57 -9.06 -34.63
CA VAL A 220 -16.13 -9.76 -35.79
C VAL A 220 -16.09 -11.28 -35.61
N THR A 221 -14.99 -11.84 -35.11
CA THR A 221 -14.91 -13.30 -34.87
C THR A 221 -15.86 -13.75 -33.74
N PHE A 222 -16.08 -12.92 -32.70
CA PHE A 222 -17.08 -13.20 -31.68
C PHE A 222 -18.51 -13.22 -32.23
N VAL A 223 -18.85 -12.26 -33.11
CA VAL A 223 -20.14 -12.26 -33.82
C VAL A 223 -20.27 -13.49 -34.71
N ALA A 224 -19.21 -13.86 -35.43
CA ALA A 224 -19.23 -15.02 -36.32
C ALA A 224 -19.40 -16.35 -35.58
N ILE A 225 -18.71 -16.55 -34.45
CA ILE A 225 -18.90 -17.77 -33.64
C ILE A 225 -20.29 -17.80 -32.98
N ALA A 226 -20.85 -16.65 -32.63
CA ALA A 226 -22.23 -16.55 -32.16
C ALA A 226 -23.24 -16.97 -33.25
N ALA A 227 -23.03 -16.52 -34.50
CA ALA A 227 -23.83 -16.94 -35.64
C ALA A 227 -23.72 -18.45 -35.91
N LEU A 228 -22.52 -19.03 -35.80
CA LEU A 228 -22.33 -20.48 -35.92
C LEU A 228 -23.04 -21.26 -34.81
N ASP A 229 -23.01 -20.79 -33.56
CA ASP A 229 -23.77 -21.37 -32.46
C ASP A 229 -25.29 -21.34 -32.74
N LEU A 230 -25.79 -20.27 -33.38
CA LEU A 230 -27.19 -20.12 -33.77
C LEU A 230 -27.58 -21.08 -34.90
N ILE A 231 -26.79 -21.12 -35.98
CA ILE A 231 -27.05 -21.93 -37.19
C ILE A 231 -27.13 -23.43 -36.85
N HIS A 232 -26.25 -23.91 -35.97
CA HIS A 232 -26.23 -25.33 -35.55
C HIS A 232 -27.18 -25.63 -34.38
N GLY A 233 -28.01 -24.66 -33.96
CA GLY A 233 -29.09 -24.88 -33.00
C GLY A 233 -28.66 -24.96 -31.52
N TYR A 234 -27.40 -24.63 -31.18
CA TYR A 234 -26.91 -24.67 -29.80
C TYR A 234 -27.60 -23.64 -28.90
N HIS A 235 -28.12 -22.56 -29.47
CA HIS A 235 -28.96 -21.58 -28.75
C HIS A 235 -30.22 -22.20 -28.12
N ARG A 236 -30.77 -23.28 -28.69
CA ARG A 236 -31.98 -23.95 -28.17
C ARG A 236 -31.76 -24.66 -26.83
N ARG A 237 -30.49 -24.85 -26.45
CA ARG A 237 -30.10 -25.43 -25.15
C ARG A 237 -30.08 -24.38 -24.03
N VAL A 238 -30.23 -23.10 -24.37
CA VAL A 238 -30.38 -22.02 -23.40
C VAL A 238 -31.86 -21.96 -23.01
N GLY A 239 -32.15 -22.03 -21.70
CA GLY A 239 -33.51 -21.78 -21.21
C GLY A 239 -33.96 -20.36 -21.53
N ARG A 240 -35.28 -20.12 -21.57
CA ARG A 240 -35.80 -18.75 -21.73
C ARG A 240 -35.29 -17.88 -20.57
N LEU A 241 -34.79 -16.69 -20.91
CA LEU A 241 -34.43 -15.67 -19.92
C LEU A 241 -35.71 -15.19 -19.23
N ASP A 242 -35.84 -15.51 -17.95
CA ASP A 242 -36.91 -14.98 -17.11
C ASP A 242 -36.38 -13.75 -16.37
N LEU A 243 -36.52 -12.59 -17.02
CA LEU A 243 -36.09 -11.30 -16.48
C LEU A 243 -36.78 -10.99 -15.15
N ARG A 244 -38.05 -11.37 -14.99
CA ARG A 244 -38.78 -11.16 -13.73
C ARG A 244 -38.13 -11.93 -12.59
N ARG A 245 -37.78 -13.20 -12.82
CA ARG A 245 -37.08 -14.02 -11.82
C ARG A 245 -35.63 -13.61 -11.59
N LEU A 246 -34.96 -13.05 -12.59
CA LEU A 246 -33.59 -12.54 -12.47
C LEU A 246 -33.54 -11.25 -11.66
N LEU A 247 -34.51 -10.35 -11.84
CA LEU A 247 -34.56 -9.04 -11.19
C LEU A 247 -35.30 -9.05 -9.83
N ALA A 248 -36.17 -10.04 -9.57
CA ALA A 248 -36.92 -10.08 -8.32
C ALA A 248 -35.98 -10.14 -7.10
N PRO A 249 -35.98 -9.16 -6.19
CA PRO A 249 -35.07 -9.12 -5.04
C PRO A 249 -35.35 -10.27 -4.08
N ARG A 250 -34.29 -10.90 -3.55
CA ARG A 250 -34.38 -11.89 -2.46
C ARG A 250 -33.85 -11.28 -1.17
N ALA A 251 -34.27 -11.82 -0.03
CA ALA A 251 -33.77 -11.39 1.28
C ALA A 251 -32.23 -11.38 1.35
N ALA A 252 -31.58 -12.42 0.82
CA ALA A 252 -30.12 -12.47 0.74
C ALA A 252 -29.51 -11.34 -0.11
N ASP A 253 -30.16 -10.93 -1.20
CA ASP A 253 -29.66 -9.83 -2.03
C ASP A 253 -29.76 -8.48 -1.31
N VAL A 254 -30.85 -8.25 -0.58
CA VAL A 254 -31.02 -7.04 0.24
C VAL A 254 -29.96 -6.99 1.33
N VAL A 255 -29.74 -8.10 2.03
CA VAL A 255 -28.73 -8.17 3.12
C VAL A 255 -27.32 -7.94 2.61
N VAL A 256 -26.91 -8.60 1.51
CA VAL A 256 -25.56 -8.41 0.94
C VAL A 256 -25.41 -6.98 0.42
N THR A 257 -26.39 -6.46 -0.31
CA THR A 257 -26.35 -5.09 -0.84
C THR A 257 -26.24 -4.08 0.29
N ALA A 258 -27.07 -4.20 1.33
CA ALA A 258 -27.02 -3.32 2.50
C ALA A 258 -25.66 -3.40 3.21
N ALA A 259 -25.14 -4.61 3.44
CA ALA A 259 -23.85 -4.79 4.10
C ALA A 259 -22.71 -4.14 3.30
N LEU A 260 -22.66 -4.33 1.98
CA LEU A 260 -21.62 -3.74 1.13
C LEU A 260 -21.73 -2.22 1.03
N VAL A 261 -22.95 -1.68 0.94
CA VAL A 261 -23.17 -0.22 0.88
C VAL A 261 -22.85 0.44 2.21
N VAL A 262 -23.28 -0.13 3.34
CA VAL A 262 -22.93 0.39 4.67
C VAL A 262 -21.42 0.33 4.88
N TRP A 263 -20.79 -0.79 4.52
CA TRP A 263 -19.33 -0.96 4.60
C TRP A 263 -18.57 0.06 3.75
N HIS A 264 -19.09 0.41 2.56
CA HIS A 264 -18.51 1.41 1.67
C HIS A 264 -18.29 2.77 2.35
N PHE A 265 -19.20 3.18 3.24
CA PHE A 265 -19.07 4.41 4.01
C PHE A 265 -18.26 4.23 5.29
N LEU A 266 -18.45 3.12 6.01
CA LEU A 266 -17.84 2.91 7.33
C LEU A 266 -16.32 2.71 7.26
N GLY A 267 -15.84 1.85 6.34
CA GLY A 267 -14.48 1.32 6.45
C GLY A 267 -13.96 0.56 5.24
N ALA A 268 -14.67 0.55 4.11
CA ALA A 268 -14.15 -0.04 2.88
C ALA A 268 -12.80 0.59 2.55
N GLY A 269 -11.73 -0.19 2.59
CA GLY A 269 -10.37 0.32 2.43
C GLY A 269 -9.34 -0.79 2.52
N SER A 270 -8.12 -0.49 2.10
CA SER A 270 -6.98 -1.41 2.18
C SER A 270 -5.70 -0.67 2.54
N SER A 271 -4.65 -1.40 2.91
CA SER A 271 -3.33 -0.82 3.23
C SER A 271 -2.68 -0.07 2.07
N ASP A 272 -3.07 -0.37 0.82
CA ASP A 272 -2.44 0.17 -0.38
C ASP A 272 -3.32 1.22 -1.08
N ASP A 273 -4.37 1.70 -0.43
CA ASP A 273 -5.24 2.73 -1.02
C ASP A 273 -4.47 4.02 -1.33
N GLY A 274 -3.63 4.50 -0.40
CA GLY A 274 -2.76 5.65 -0.63
C GLY A 274 -1.72 5.41 -1.72
N TYR A 275 -1.18 4.18 -1.77
CA TYR A 275 -0.22 3.76 -2.80
C TYR A 275 -0.82 3.88 -4.21
N ILE A 276 -1.99 3.28 -4.42
CA ILE A 276 -2.65 3.21 -5.74
C ILE A 276 -3.21 4.58 -6.14
N LEU A 277 -3.77 5.34 -5.20
CA LEU A 277 -4.32 6.66 -5.46
C LEU A 277 -3.24 7.62 -5.99
N ASN A 278 -2.11 7.75 -5.29
CA ASN A 278 -1.08 8.70 -5.69
C ASN A 278 -0.35 8.27 -6.97
N MET A 279 -0.15 6.95 -7.16
CA MET A 279 0.34 6.40 -8.42
C MET A 279 -0.55 6.82 -9.62
N GLY A 280 -1.87 6.79 -9.45
CA GLY A 280 -2.82 7.25 -10.46
C GLY A 280 -2.82 8.77 -10.67
N ARG A 281 -2.76 9.55 -9.58
CA ARG A 281 -2.77 11.03 -9.63
C ARG A 281 -1.54 11.62 -10.33
N VAL A 282 -0.40 10.94 -10.28
CA VAL A 282 0.87 11.39 -10.88
C VAL A 282 1.10 10.78 -12.28
N ALA A 283 0.23 9.88 -12.74
CA ALA A 283 0.38 9.21 -14.04
C ALA A 283 0.37 10.18 -15.23
N ASP A 284 -0.52 11.18 -15.21
CA ASP A 284 -0.67 12.15 -16.30
C ASP A 284 0.57 13.04 -16.45
N SER A 285 1.16 13.49 -15.34
CA SER A 285 2.40 14.28 -15.38
C SER A 285 3.60 13.42 -15.82
N SER A 286 3.64 12.15 -15.40
CA SER A 286 4.72 11.22 -15.74
C SER A 286 4.67 10.75 -17.20
N GLY A 287 3.50 10.86 -17.85
CA GLY A 287 3.24 10.39 -19.22
C GLY A 287 2.94 8.89 -19.32
N TYR A 288 3.01 8.14 -18.22
CA TYR A 288 2.67 6.73 -18.11
C TYR A 288 2.38 6.36 -16.64
N LEU A 289 1.82 5.16 -16.40
CA LEU A 289 1.56 4.68 -15.04
C LEU A 289 2.85 4.12 -14.40
N ALA A 290 3.70 5.01 -13.92
CA ALA A 290 4.93 4.70 -13.22
C ALA A 290 4.68 4.12 -11.82
N ASN A 291 5.53 3.21 -11.36
CA ASN A 291 5.59 2.89 -9.95
C ASN A 291 6.18 4.08 -9.19
N TYR A 292 5.30 4.88 -8.60
CA TYR A 292 5.66 6.14 -7.95
C TYR A 292 6.51 5.97 -6.68
N TYR A 293 6.32 4.86 -5.95
CA TYR A 293 6.91 4.66 -4.63
C TYR A 293 8.14 3.76 -4.62
N ARG A 294 8.49 3.06 -5.72
CA ARG A 294 9.59 2.09 -5.77
C ARG A 294 10.01 1.80 -7.22
N PHE A 295 11.15 1.12 -7.39
CA PHE A 295 11.56 0.50 -8.66
C PHE A 295 11.99 1.47 -9.77
N PHE A 296 12.59 2.61 -9.42
CA PHE A 296 13.22 3.54 -10.37
C PHE A 296 12.25 4.06 -11.44
N GLY A 297 10.98 4.24 -11.07
CA GLY A 297 9.93 4.75 -11.94
C GLY A 297 9.45 3.79 -13.03
N ILE A 298 9.79 2.50 -13.02
CA ILE A 298 9.32 1.56 -14.05
C ILE A 298 7.77 1.52 -14.15
N PRO A 299 7.19 1.21 -15.32
CA PRO A 299 5.75 1.08 -15.47
C PRO A 299 5.18 -0.12 -14.71
N GLU A 300 3.92 -0.06 -14.29
CA GLU A 300 3.14 -1.20 -13.73
C GLU A 300 2.75 -2.27 -14.77
N ALA A 301 3.07 -2.06 -16.04
CA ALA A 301 2.89 -3.05 -17.07
C ALA A 301 3.64 -4.36 -16.71
N PRO A 302 3.03 -5.55 -16.92
CA PRO A 302 1.82 -5.82 -17.71
C PRO A 302 0.49 -5.75 -16.92
N PHE A 303 0.48 -5.28 -15.66
CA PHE A 303 -0.67 -5.36 -14.75
C PHE A 303 -1.44 -4.03 -14.57
N ASP A 304 -1.32 -3.11 -15.54
CA ASP A 304 -1.62 -1.69 -15.33
C ASP A 304 -3.02 -1.24 -15.78
N TRP A 305 -3.80 -2.08 -16.48
CA TRP A 305 -5.03 -1.61 -17.15
C TRP A 305 -6.09 -1.11 -16.16
N TYR A 306 -6.24 -1.80 -15.02
CA TYR A 306 -7.21 -1.41 -14.00
C TYR A 306 -6.77 -0.14 -13.28
N TYR A 307 -5.49 -0.01 -12.97
CA TYR A 307 -4.94 1.18 -12.34
C TYR A 307 -4.92 2.39 -13.29
N SER A 308 -4.76 2.16 -14.59
CA SER A 308 -4.95 3.20 -15.62
C SER A 308 -6.39 3.69 -15.66
N PHE A 309 -7.37 2.79 -15.50
CA PHE A 309 -8.76 3.18 -15.32
C PHE A 309 -8.95 4.02 -14.04
N LEU A 310 -8.36 3.61 -12.91
CA LEU A 310 -8.44 4.40 -11.66
C LEU A 310 -7.76 5.77 -11.77
N ALA A 311 -6.65 5.88 -12.51
CA ALA A 311 -5.99 7.16 -12.78
C ALA A 311 -6.96 8.12 -13.48
N HIS A 312 -7.63 7.68 -14.54
CA HIS A 312 -8.67 8.46 -15.22
C HIS A 312 -9.87 8.73 -14.30
N TRP A 313 -10.29 7.75 -13.49
CA TRP A 313 -11.39 7.89 -12.54
C TRP A 313 -11.11 8.96 -11.47
N SER A 314 -9.84 9.11 -11.07
CA SER A 314 -9.40 10.08 -10.08
C SER A 314 -9.44 11.54 -10.55
N SER A 315 -9.46 11.77 -11.87
CA SER A 315 -9.61 13.12 -12.44
C SER A 315 -10.96 13.77 -12.12
N VAL A 316 -11.99 12.96 -11.83
CA VAL A 316 -13.31 13.45 -11.40
C VAL A 316 -13.31 13.83 -9.93
N SER A 317 -12.78 12.94 -9.08
CA SER A 317 -12.61 13.18 -7.64
C SER A 317 -11.60 12.20 -7.06
N THR A 318 -10.81 12.66 -6.10
CA THR A 318 -9.85 11.82 -5.35
C THR A 318 -10.41 11.34 -4.02
N ALA A 319 -11.65 11.71 -3.67
CA ALA A 319 -12.29 11.31 -2.42
C ALA A 319 -12.41 9.78 -2.31
N GLY A 320 -12.11 9.22 -1.13
CA GLY A 320 -12.11 7.77 -0.89
C GLY A 320 -13.43 7.09 -1.26
N VAL A 321 -14.57 7.71 -0.91
CA VAL A 321 -15.91 7.21 -1.26
C VAL A 321 -16.11 7.09 -2.78
N TRP A 322 -15.63 8.05 -3.58
CA TRP A 322 -15.72 7.98 -5.03
C TRP A 322 -14.76 6.95 -5.63
N MET A 323 -13.50 6.96 -5.17
CA MET A 323 -12.45 6.09 -5.70
C MET A 323 -12.75 4.60 -5.50
N ARG A 324 -13.51 4.24 -4.46
CA ARG A 324 -13.88 2.85 -4.14
C ARG A 324 -15.19 2.37 -4.78
N LEU A 325 -15.90 3.22 -5.52
CA LEU A 325 -17.14 2.82 -6.22
C LEU A 325 -16.94 1.66 -7.22
N PRO A 326 -15.84 1.59 -8.01
CA PRO A 326 -15.59 0.45 -8.90
C PRO A 326 -15.52 -0.89 -8.15
N ALA A 327 -14.90 -0.91 -6.96
CA ALA A 327 -14.86 -2.09 -6.11
C ALA A 327 -16.27 -2.46 -5.61
N LEU A 328 -17.04 -1.50 -5.09
CA LEU A 328 -18.43 -1.73 -4.66
C LEU A 328 -19.29 -2.32 -5.80
N ALA A 329 -19.21 -1.74 -6.99
CA ALA A 329 -19.92 -2.22 -8.17
C ALA A 329 -19.49 -3.65 -8.53
N ALA A 330 -18.19 -3.95 -8.50
CA ALA A 330 -17.68 -5.30 -8.74
C ALA A 330 -18.20 -6.31 -7.70
N GLY A 331 -18.31 -5.92 -6.43
CA GLY A 331 -18.87 -6.76 -5.36
C GLY A 331 -20.35 -7.06 -5.54
N LEU A 332 -21.15 -6.05 -5.87
CA LEU A 332 -22.58 -6.22 -6.16
C LEU A 332 -22.80 -7.12 -7.37
N VAL A 333 -22.11 -6.86 -8.49
CA VAL A 333 -22.21 -7.68 -9.70
C VAL A 333 -21.76 -9.12 -9.42
N SER A 334 -20.67 -9.30 -8.69
CA SER A 334 -20.19 -10.61 -8.25
C SER A 334 -21.25 -11.39 -7.47
N TRP A 335 -21.91 -10.73 -6.50
CA TRP A 335 -22.98 -11.34 -5.73
C TRP A 335 -24.17 -11.74 -6.62
N PHE A 336 -24.62 -10.88 -7.53
CA PHE A 336 -25.74 -11.21 -8.42
C PHE A 336 -25.40 -12.35 -9.39
N ILE A 337 -24.18 -12.41 -9.92
CA ILE A 337 -23.72 -13.56 -10.72
C ILE A 337 -23.78 -14.83 -9.86
N LEU A 338 -23.28 -14.77 -8.63
CA LEU A 338 -23.27 -15.89 -7.70
C LEU A 338 -24.69 -16.38 -7.36
N SER A 339 -25.58 -15.48 -6.95
CA SER A 339 -26.92 -15.79 -6.42
C SER A 339 -27.93 -16.21 -7.52
N ARG A 340 -27.76 -15.70 -8.75
CA ARG A 340 -28.68 -15.93 -9.87
C ARG A 340 -28.21 -17.00 -10.83
N VAL A 341 -26.90 -17.20 -10.98
CA VAL A 341 -26.35 -18.08 -12.02
C VAL A 341 -25.61 -19.27 -11.40
N LEU A 342 -24.59 -19.02 -10.57
CA LEU A 342 -23.65 -20.05 -10.15
C LEU A 342 -24.20 -20.95 -9.04
N LEU A 343 -24.78 -20.39 -7.97
CA LEU A 343 -25.39 -21.20 -6.90
C LEU A 343 -26.52 -22.11 -7.44
N PRO A 344 -27.45 -21.62 -8.30
CA PRO A 344 -28.43 -22.48 -8.95
C PRO A 344 -27.82 -23.58 -9.83
N ARG A 345 -26.65 -23.35 -10.44
CA ARG A 345 -25.95 -24.31 -11.30
C ARG A 345 -25.39 -25.50 -10.53
N LEU A 346 -25.12 -25.35 -9.24
CA LEU A 346 -24.60 -26.41 -8.35
C LEU A 346 -25.66 -27.44 -7.96
N GLY A 347 -26.95 -27.21 -8.26
CA GLY A 347 -28.02 -28.20 -8.13
C GLY A 347 -29.27 -27.69 -7.42
N GLY A 348 -30.36 -28.45 -7.56
CA GLY A 348 -31.68 -28.08 -7.06
C GLY A 348 -31.81 -27.99 -5.53
N ALA A 349 -30.93 -28.67 -4.78
CA ALA A 349 -30.90 -28.60 -3.31
C ALA A 349 -30.28 -27.28 -2.82
N VAL A 350 -29.19 -26.81 -3.45
CA VAL A 350 -28.58 -25.51 -3.15
C VAL A 350 -29.55 -24.39 -3.51
N ARG A 351 -30.13 -24.44 -4.72
CA ARG A 351 -31.05 -23.42 -5.24
C ARG A 351 -32.28 -23.17 -4.36
N ARG A 352 -32.82 -24.21 -3.72
CA ARG A 352 -34.07 -24.15 -2.94
C ARG A 352 -33.83 -23.93 -1.44
N SER A 353 -32.59 -24.05 -0.97
CA SER A 353 -32.27 -23.91 0.44
C SER A 353 -32.00 -22.45 0.80
N GLY A 354 -32.90 -21.86 1.61
CA GLY A 354 -32.68 -20.52 2.16
C GLY A 354 -31.40 -20.45 3.00
N TRP A 355 -31.12 -21.49 3.79
CA TRP A 355 -29.89 -21.59 4.58
C TRP A 355 -28.63 -21.61 3.71
N ALA A 356 -28.61 -22.40 2.63
CA ALA A 356 -27.44 -22.43 1.75
C ALA A 356 -27.18 -21.07 1.08
N MET A 357 -28.24 -20.35 0.71
CA MET A 357 -28.14 -19.01 0.14
C MET A 357 -27.65 -17.99 1.17
N MET A 358 -28.16 -18.03 2.41
CA MET A 358 -27.73 -17.12 3.49
C MET A 358 -26.32 -17.42 3.96
N THR A 359 -25.90 -18.69 4.06
CA THR A 359 -24.50 -19.04 4.35
C THR A 359 -23.57 -18.51 3.26
N ALA A 360 -23.93 -18.69 1.98
CA ALA A 360 -23.15 -18.14 0.87
C ALA A 360 -23.07 -16.61 0.93
N ALA A 361 -24.17 -15.93 1.25
CA ALA A 361 -24.22 -14.48 1.45
C ALA A 361 -23.27 -14.03 2.58
N ALA A 362 -23.38 -14.63 3.75
CA ALA A 362 -22.56 -14.27 4.91
C ALA A 362 -21.07 -14.52 4.67
N VAL A 363 -20.71 -15.66 4.07
CA VAL A 363 -19.31 -15.97 3.73
C VAL A 363 -18.77 -15.03 2.65
N PHE A 364 -19.58 -14.67 1.65
CA PHE A 364 -19.18 -13.70 0.63
C PHE A 364 -18.81 -12.35 1.26
N VAL A 365 -19.69 -11.81 2.12
CA VAL A 365 -19.45 -10.53 2.80
C VAL A 365 -18.27 -10.61 3.76
N ALA A 366 -18.12 -11.72 4.50
CA ALA A 366 -16.99 -11.95 5.40
C ALA A 366 -15.63 -11.96 4.69
N PHE A 367 -15.56 -12.46 3.45
CA PHE A 367 -14.37 -12.29 2.61
C PHE A 367 -14.22 -10.87 2.07
N TRP A 368 -15.33 -10.27 1.62
CA TRP A 368 -15.31 -9.03 0.88
C TRP A 368 -14.83 -7.83 1.72
N MET A 369 -15.35 -7.70 2.94
CA MET A 369 -15.07 -6.55 3.81
C MET A 369 -13.56 -6.34 4.07
N PRO A 370 -12.81 -7.35 4.58
CA PRO A 370 -11.39 -7.16 4.91
C PRO A 370 -10.42 -7.30 3.73
N LEU A 371 -10.83 -7.90 2.59
CA LEU A 371 -9.87 -8.30 1.54
C LEU A 371 -10.16 -7.73 0.13
N ALA A 372 -11.36 -7.21 -0.14
CA ALA A 372 -11.79 -6.85 -1.50
C ALA A 372 -12.50 -5.49 -1.63
N SER A 373 -12.40 -4.63 -0.60
CA SER A 373 -13.16 -3.37 -0.53
C SER A 373 -12.35 -2.09 -0.82
N GLY A 374 -11.02 -2.17 -0.90
CA GLY A 374 -10.13 -1.03 -1.19
C GLY A 374 -9.89 -0.80 -2.70
N LEU A 375 -8.82 -0.05 -3.02
CA LEU A 375 -8.44 0.25 -4.42
C LEU A 375 -7.64 -0.86 -5.10
N ARG A 376 -7.19 -1.86 -4.35
CA ARG A 376 -6.48 -3.01 -4.91
C ARG A 376 -7.36 -3.84 -5.85
N SER A 377 -6.75 -4.63 -6.71
CA SER A 377 -7.43 -5.35 -7.79
C SER A 377 -8.18 -6.62 -7.35
N GLU A 378 -8.07 -7.07 -6.08
CA GLU A 378 -8.70 -8.32 -5.62
C GLU A 378 -10.23 -8.34 -5.87
N GLY A 379 -10.93 -7.21 -5.66
CA GLY A 379 -12.38 -7.12 -5.95
C GLY A 379 -12.72 -7.30 -7.44
N ILE A 380 -11.87 -6.78 -8.33
CA ILE A 380 -11.99 -6.97 -9.78
C ILE A 380 -11.66 -8.41 -10.18
N ILE A 381 -10.69 -9.03 -9.49
CA ILE A 381 -10.32 -10.43 -9.72
C ILE A 381 -11.44 -11.37 -9.30
N VAL A 382 -12.15 -11.09 -8.20
CA VAL A 382 -13.34 -11.84 -7.80
C VAL A 382 -14.39 -11.79 -8.91
N LEU A 383 -14.71 -10.60 -9.41
CA LEU A 383 -15.66 -10.42 -10.52
C LEU A 383 -15.21 -11.19 -11.77
N GLY A 384 -13.97 -10.99 -12.20
CA GLY A 384 -13.40 -11.63 -13.38
C GLY A 384 -13.35 -13.16 -13.28
N SER A 385 -13.07 -13.69 -12.09
CA SER A 385 -13.10 -15.12 -11.79
C SER A 385 -14.53 -15.69 -11.89
N LEU A 386 -15.53 -14.98 -11.36
CA LEU A 386 -16.92 -15.42 -11.46
C LEU A 386 -17.46 -15.32 -12.89
N LEU A 387 -17.08 -14.30 -13.66
CA LEU A 387 -17.39 -14.20 -15.09
C LEU A 387 -16.76 -15.35 -15.88
N THR A 388 -15.50 -15.69 -15.56
CA THR A 388 -14.80 -16.83 -16.16
C THR A 388 -15.52 -18.14 -15.83
N TRP A 389 -15.85 -18.36 -14.56
CA TRP A 389 -16.54 -19.58 -14.12
C TRP A 389 -17.93 -19.69 -14.76
N TRP A 390 -18.67 -18.58 -14.83
CA TRP A 390 -19.95 -18.52 -15.51
C TRP A 390 -19.81 -18.90 -16.99
N GLY A 391 -18.88 -18.28 -17.71
CA GLY A 391 -18.64 -18.58 -19.13
C GLY A 391 -18.26 -20.05 -19.36
N VAL A 392 -17.40 -20.62 -18.51
CA VAL A 392 -17.04 -22.06 -18.54
C VAL A 392 -18.27 -22.94 -18.34
N GLU A 393 -19.07 -22.71 -17.30
CA GLU A 393 -20.27 -23.52 -17.03
C GLU A 393 -21.31 -23.40 -18.14
N GLN A 394 -21.46 -22.20 -18.72
CA GLN A 394 -22.35 -22.00 -19.87
C GLN A 394 -21.84 -22.73 -21.11
N ALA A 395 -20.54 -22.66 -21.42
CA ALA A 395 -19.95 -23.38 -22.54
C ALA A 395 -20.16 -24.89 -22.38
N VAL A 396 -19.94 -25.43 -21.17
CA VAL A 396 -20.12 -26.85 -20.86
C VAL A 396 -21.59 -27.28 -20.96
N ALA A 397 -22.51 -26.51 -20.39
CA ALA A 397 -23.94 -26.87 -20.36
C ALA A 397 -24.59 -26.75 -21.75
N THR A 398 -24.27 -25.70 -22.50
CA THR A 398 -24.93 -25.36 -23.77
C THR A 398 -24.17 -25.85 -25.00
N ARG A 399 -22.91 -26.30 -24.85
CA ARG A 399 -22.00 -26.68 -25.94
C ARG A 399 -21.69 -25.54 -26.93
N ARG A 400 -21.89 -24.29 -26.50
CA ARG A 400 -21.59 -23.08 -27.26
C ARG A 400 -20.12 -22.70 -27.14
N MET A 401 -19.55 -22.11 -28.19
CA MET A 401 -18.16 -21.65 -28.18
C MET A 401 -18.04 -20.17 -27.81
N LEU A 402 -19.07 -19.34 -28.04
CA LEU A 402 -19.02 -17.93 -27.62
C LEU A 402 -18.77 -17.78 -26.10
N PRO A 403 -19.47 -18.51 -25.19
CA PRO A 403 -19.18 -18.42 -23.76
C PRO A 403 -17.78 -18.92 -23.40
N ALA A 404 -17.21 -19.83 -24.19
CA ALA A 404 -15.82 -20.27 -24.00
C ALA A 404 -14.83 -19.14 -24.34
N ALA A 405 -15.03 -18.45 -25.47
CA ALA A 405 -14.22 -17.29 -25.84
C ALA A 405 -14.37 -16.13 -24.83
N ALA A 406 -15.60 -15.86 -24.37
CA ALA A 406 -15.86 -14.86 -23.34
C ALA A 406 -15.21 -15.22 -22.00
N ALA A 407 -15.22 -16.50 -21.60
CA ALA A 407 -14.51 -16.97 -20.42
C ALA A 407 -12.99 -16.78 -20.55
N THR A 408 -12.42 -17.06 -21.72
CA THR A 408 -10.99 -16.84 -22.00
C THR A 408 -10.64 -15.35 -21.93
N LEU A 409 -11.47 -14.47 -22.49
CA LEU A 409 -11.27 -13.02 -22.42
C LEU A 409 -11.32 -12.53 -20.97
N ALA A 410 -12.36 -12.93 -20.23
CA ALA A 410 -12.50 -12.58 -18.81
C ALA A 410 -11.29 -13.07 -18.00
N ALA A 411 -10.82 -14.30 -18.22
CA ALA A 411 -9.68 -14.85 -17.50
C ALA A 411 -8.38 -14.12 -17.83
N GLY A 412 -8.15 -13.78 -19.09
CA GLY A 412 -6.95 -13.05 -19.49
C GLY A 412 -6.93 -11.62 -18.98
N LEU A 413 -8.06 -10.89 -19.03
CA LEU A 413 -8.17 -9.56 -18.42
C LEU A 413 -8.01 -9.62 -16.89
N THR A 414 -8.52 -10.67 -16.25
CA THR A 414 -8.33 -10.92 -14.81
C THR A 414 -6.86 -11.14 -14.48
N LEU A 415 -6.16 -11.98 -15.23
CA LEU A 415 -4.72 -12.20 -15.04
C LEU A 415 -3.91 -10.92 -15.27
N ALA A 416 -4.32 -10.08 -16.22
CA ALA A 416 -3.70 -8.79 -16.49
C ALA A 416 -4.00 -7.72 -15.44
N THR A 417 -4.77 -7.99 -14.37
CA THR A 417 -4.92 -7.05 -13.24
C THR A 417 -3.86 -7.23 -12.16
N ALA A 418 -3.40 -8.46 -11.94
CA ALA A 418 -2.34 -8.80 -10.98
C ALA A 418 -1.92 -10.27 -11.16
N PRO A 419 -0.71 -10.66 -10.73
CA PRO A 419 -0.22 -12.05 -10.82
C PRO A 419 -1.15 -13.09 -10.19
N HIS A 420 -1.81 -12.77 -9.07
CA HIS A 420 -2.72 -13.68 -8.37
C HIS A 420 -4.11 -13.78 -9.03
N GLY A 421 -4.37 -13.03 -10.12
CA GLY A 421 -5.50 -13.25 -11.03
C GLY A 421 -5.48 -14.63 -11.73
N ILE A 422 -4.43 -15.42 -11.52
CA ILE A 422 -4.26 -16.80 -11.97
C ILE A 422 -5.39 -17.76 -11.56
N ILE A 423 -6.19 -17.41 -10.54
CA ILE A 423 -7.42 -18.15 -10.18
C ILE A 423 -8.39 -18.30 -11.38
N ALA A 424 -8.49 -17.29 -12.25
CA ALA A 424 -9.34 -17.37 -13.43
C ALA A 424 -8.80 -18.41 -14.44
N VAL A 425 -7.47 -18.55 -14.54
CA VAL A 425 -6.83 -19.61 -15.32
C VAL A 425 -7.10 -20.98 -14.70
N ALA A 426 -7.06 -21.10 -13.37
CA ALA A 426 -7.41 -22.35 -12.68
C ALA A 426 -8.84 -22.82 -13.00
N LEU A 427 -9.80 -21.88 -13.09
CA LEU A 427 -11.18 -22.15 -13.49
C LEU A 427 -11.29 -22.65 -14.94
N LEU A 428 -10.53 -22.08 -15.87
CA LEU A 428 -10.44 -22.57 -17.25
C LEU A 428 -9.86 -23.99 -17.31
N ILE A 429 -8.79 -24.26 -16.57
CA ILE A 429 -8.15 -25.59 -16.52
C ILE A 429 -9.12 -26.62 -15.93
N ALA A 430 -9.81 -26.31 -14.84
CA ALA A 430 -10.82 -27.19 -14.25
C ALA A 430 -11.99 -27.49 -15.23
N GLY A 431 -12.35 -26.53 -16.08
CA GLY A 431 -13.35 -26.66 -17.14
C GLY A 431 -12.86 -27.29 -18.46
N SER A 432 -11.55 -27.49 -18.63
CA SER A 432 -10.95 -27.81 -19.93
C SER A 432 -11.44 -29.13 -20.53
N ARG A 433 -11.50 -30.21 -19.76
CA ARG A 433 -11.91 -31.55 -20.25
C ARG A 433 -13.31 -31.55 -20.90
N PRO A 434 -14.38 -31.06 -20.25
CA PRO A 434 -15.69 -30.99 -20.91
C PRO A 434 -15.75 -30.00 -22.08
N MET A 435 -14.96 -28.92 -22.06
CA MET A 435 -14.85 -28.00 -23.19
C MET A 435 -14.14 -28.64 -24.40
N LEU A 436 -13.06 -29.39 -24.19
CA LEU A 436 -12.37 -30.17 -25.22
C LEU A 436 -13.29 -31.24 -25.82
N ARG A 437 -14.16 -31.86 -25.01
CA ARG A 437 -15.19 -32.77 -25.52
C ARG A 437 -16.16 -32.05 -26.46
N THR A 438 -16.55 -30.82 -26.14
CA THR A 438 -17.40 -29.99 -27.00
C THR A 438 -16.70 -29.67 -28.33
N LEU A 439 -15.42 -29.28 -28.28
CA LEU A 439 -14.60 -29.04 -29.46
C LEU A 439 -14.51 -30.27 -30.36
N ARG A 440 -14.23 -31.45 -29.79
CA ARG A 440 -14.15 -32.73 -30.52
C ARG A 440 -15.47 -33.12 -31.19
N LEU A 441 -16.60 -32.82 -30.55
CA LEU A 441 -17.92 -33.09 -31.12
C LEU A 441 -18.23 -32.13 -32.27
N ARG A 442 -17.87 -30.85 -32.13
CA ARG A 442 -18.19 -29.81 -33.11
C ARG A 442 -17.23 -29.70 -34.28
N ARG A 443 -16.03 -30.30 -34.20
CA ARG A 443 -15.05 -30.30 -35.29
C ARG A 443 -15.61 -30.85 -36.62
N ALA A 444 -16.58 -31.75 -36.54
CA ALA A 444 -17.21 -32.36 -37.72
C ALA A 444 -18.16 -31.40 -38.46
N GLU A 445 -18.53 -30.27 -37.86
CA GLU A 445 -19.47 -29.31 -38.45
C GLU A 445 -18.79 -28.45 -39.53
N ASN A 446 -17.75 -27.70 -39.16
CA ASN A 446 -17.03 -26.78 -40.05
C ASN A 446 -15.51 -26.77 -39.79
N GLY A 447 -14.96 -27.83 -39.19
CA GLY A 447 -13.55 -27.92 -38.83
C GLY A 447 -13.20 -27.31 -37.47
N LEU A 448 -11.90 -27.33 -37.12
CA LEU A 448 -11.39 -26.83 -35.83
C LEU A 448 -11.05 -25.34 -35.85
N ALA A 449 -10.55 -24.82 -36.97
CA ALA A 449 -10.12 -23.43 -37.12
C ALA A 449 -11.19 -22.41 -36.68
N PRO A 450 -12.46 -22.48 -37.14
CA PRO A 450 -13.50 -21.52 -36.73
C PRO A 450 -13.91 -21.63 -35.25
N LEU A 451 -13.52 -22.69 -34.55
CA LEU A 451 -13.80 -22.89 -33.12
C LEU A 451 -12.63 -22.40 -32.24
N LEU A 452 -11.40 -22.51 -32.73
CA LEU A 452 -10.18 -22.11 -32.01
C LEU A 452 -9.79 -20.65 -32.24
N ALA A 453 -9.98 -20.13 -33.45
CA ALA A 453 -9.62 -18.75 -33.79
C ALA A 453 -10.32 -17.70 -32.90
N PRO A 454 -11.61 -17.83 -32.53
CA PRO A 454 -12.23 -16.92 -31.56
C PRO A 454 -11.61 -16.98 -30.16
N ILE A 455 -11.17 -18.16 -29.70
CA ILE A 455 -10.48 -18.30 -28.40
C ILE A 455 -9.11 -17.62 -28.46
N GLY A 456 -8.37 -17.81 -29.55
CA GLY A 456 -7.11 -17.11 -29.79
C GLY A 456 -7.29 -15.60 -29.87
N ALA A 457 -8.37 -15.13 -30.52
CA ALA A 457 -8.71 -13.71 -30.57
C ALA A 457 -9.04 -13.11 -29.19
N ALA A 458 -9.65 -13.89 -28.28
CA ALA A 458 -9.86 -13.46 -26.90
C ALA A 458 -8.54 -13.23 -26.16
N VAL A 459 -7.53 -14.09 -26.36
CA VAL A 459 -6.18 -13.87 -25.84
C VAL A 459 -5.51 -12.68 -26.52
N ALA A 460 -5.71 -12.53 -27.83
CA ALA A 460 -5.16 -11.42 -28.62
C ALA A 460 -5.59 -10.04 -28.08
N VAL A 461 -6.87 -9.89 -27.71
CA VAL A 461 -7.37 -8.65 -27.10
C VAL A 461 -6.59 -8.30 -25.82
N VAL A 462 -6.29 -9.28 -24.97
CA VAL A 462 -5.56 -9.05 -23.72
C VAL A 462 -4.13 -8.59 -24.00
N VAL A 463 -3.45 -9.23 -24.95
CA VAL A 463 -2.10 -8.81 -25.37
C VAL A 463 -2.12 -7.38 -25.91
N ILE A 464 -3.10 -7.03 -26.74
CA ILE A 464 -3.26 -5.66 -27.25
C ILE A 464 -3.45 -4.65 -26.10
N VAL A 465 -4.26 -4.98 -25.09
CA VAL A 465 -4.47 -4.12 -23.91
C VAL A 465 -3.19 -3.95 -23.08
N VAL A 466 -2.44 -5.03 -22.86
CA VAL A 466 -1.18 -5.01 -22.09
C VAL A 466 -0.12 -4.16 -22.79
N PHE A 467 0.05 -4.33 -24.09
CA PHE A 467 1.05 -3.62 -24.90
C PHE A 467 0.51 -2.35 -25.58
N ARG A 468 -0.61 -1.79 -25.07
CA ARG A 468 -1.28 -0.63 -25.69
C ARG A 468 -0.36 0.58 -25.81
N ASP A 469 0.48 0.76 -24.81
CA ASP A 469 1.46 1.83 -24.72
C ASP A 469 2.88 1.24 -24.72
N GLN A 470 3.24 0.56 -23.64
CA GLN A 470 4.57 -0.02 -23.43
C GLN A 470 4.96 -1.07 -24.49
N THR A 471 6.27 -1.19 -24.72
CA THR A 471 6.89 -2.13 -25.68
C THR A 471 7.35 -3.43 -24.99
N LEU A 472 7.71 -4.44 -25.78
CA LEU A 472 8.31 -5.67 -25.23
C LEU A 472 9.59 -5.36 -24.45
N ALA A 473 10.48 -4.53 -25.01
CA ALA A 473 11.72 -4.15 -24.34
C ALA A 473 11.47 -3.39 -23.03
N GLY A 474 10.47 -2.49 -23.01
CA GLY A 474 10.07 -1.75 -21.81
C GLY A 474 9.57 -2.68 -20.69
N ILE A 475 8.65 -3.60 -21.01
CA ILE A 475 8.12 -4.55 -20.02
C ILE A 475 9.21 -5.52 -19.52
N VAL A 476 10.09 -6.02 -20.40
CA VAL A 476 11.18 -6.91 -19.99
C VAL A 476 12.13 -6.20 -19.01
N GLU A 477 12.45 -4.93 -19.26
CA GLU A 477 13.28 -4.14 -18.36
C GLU A 477 12.57 -3.86 -17.03
N ALA A 478 11.28 -3.53 -17.05
CA ALA A 478 10.47 -3.36 -15.84
C ALA A 478 10.43 -4.63 -14.98
N VAL A 479 10.21 -5.79 -15.60
CA VAL A 479 10.24 -7.09 -14.90
C VAL A 479 11.63 -7.37 -14.32
N ARG A 480 12.71 -7.12 -15.08
CA ARG A 480 14.09 -7.28 -14.57
C ARG A 480 14.31 -6.45 -13.31
N VAL A 481 13.95 -5.17 -13.33
CA VAL A 481 14.09 -4.27 -12.18
C VAL A 481 13.29 -4.76 -10.97
N ARG A 482 12.03 -5.19 -11.13
CA ARG A 482 11.20 -5.73 -10.02
C ARG A 482 11.85 -6.94 -9.36
N TYR A 483 12.36 -7.88 -10.15
CA TYR A 483 12.99 -9.10 -9.63
C TYR A 483 14.37 -8.84 -9.01
N THR A 484 15.13 -7.85 -9.49
CA THR A 484 16.43 -7.50 -8.91
C THR A 484 16.31 -6.70 -7.61
N VAL A 485 15.33 -5.79 -7.53
CA VAL A 485 15.13 -4.90 -6.35
C VAL A 485 14.28 -5.56 -5.26
N GLY A 486 13.31 -6.40 -5.64
CA GLY A 486 12.44 -7.10 -4.68
C GLY A 486 11.51 -6.20 -3.85
N PRO A 487 10.82 -6.76 -2.84
CA PRO A 487 10.94 -8.15 -2.39
C PRO A 487 10.17 -9.13 -3.29
N THR A 488 10.81 -10.24 -3.64
CA THR A 488 10.19 -11.38 -4.32
C THR A 488 10.51 -12.67 -3.59
N LEU A 489 9.50 -13.50 -3.33
CA LEU A 489 9.68 -14.82 -2.74
C LEU A 489 9.68 -15.89 -3.83
N VAL A 490 10.47 -16.93 -3.60
CA VAL A 490 10.60 -18.07 -4.52
C VAL A 490 9.40 -19.02 -4.39
N TRP A 491 9.18 -19.84 -5.42
CA TRP A 491 7.95 -20.61 -5.55
C TRP A 491 7.74 -21.65 -4.42
N TYR A 492 8.82 -22.25 -3.92
CA TYR A 492 8.76 -23.25 -2.84
C TYR A 492 8.47 -22.63 -1.45
N GLN A 493 8.52 -21.31 -1.32
CA GLN A 493 8.18 -20.58 -0.09
C GLN A 493 6.68 -20.22 0.01
N GLU A 494 5.80 -20.86 -0.75
CA GLU A 494 4.35 -20.60 -0.69
C GLU A 494 3.74 -20.76 0.70
N LEU A 495 4.29 -21.66 1.53
CA LEU A 495 3.80 -21.86 2.89
C LEU A 495 3.90 -20.61 3.78
N LEU A 496 4.81 -19.67 3.45
CA LEU A 496 4.92 -18.40 4.16
C LEU A 496 3.62 -17.60 4.11
N ARG A 497 2.85 -17.67 3.02
CA ARG A 497 1.54 -17.00 2.93
C ARG A 497 0.58 -17.43 4.04
N TYR A 498 0.58 -18.72 4.36
CA TYR A 498 -0.28 -19.30 5.40
C TYR A 498 0.30 -19.06 6.79
N TYR A 499 1.63 -19.08 6.91
CA TYR A 499 2.32 -18.71 8.14
C TYR A 499 2.00 -17.26 8.53
N TYR A 500 2.08 -16.30 7.61
CA TYR A 500 1.74 -14.89 7.87
C TYR A 500 0.29 -14.73 8.38
N LEU A 501 -0.65 -15.51 7.83
CA LEU A 501 -2.04 -15.48 8.29
C LEU A 501 -2.21 -15.97 9.74
N SER A 502 -1.30 -16.84 10.22
CA SER A 502 -1.32 -17.40 11.58
C SER A 502 -0.61 -16.55 12.63
N LEU A 503 0.19 -15.57 12.21
CA LEU A 503 0.89 -14.65 13.11
C LEU A 503 -0.07 -13.60 13.68
N SER A 504 0.20 -13.13 14.90
CA SER A 504 -0.49 -11.98 15.49
C SER A 504 0.16 -10.70 14.96
N THR A 505 -0.28 -10.28 13.78
CA THR A 505 0.10 -9.02 13.12
C THR A 505 -1.13 -8.41 12.45
N GLN A 506 -1.04 -7.15 12.00
CA GLN A 506 -2.07 -6.48 11.19
C GLN A 506 -2.47 -7.26 9.92
N ASP A 507 -1.58 -8.14 9.43
CA ASP A 507 -1.83 -8.96 8.24
C ASP A 507 -2.38 -10.36 8.54
N GLY A 508 -2.35 -10.78 9.81
CA GLY A 508 -2.83 -12.08 10.31
C GLY A 508 -4.02 -11.95 11.26
N THR A 509 -4.94 -11.03 11.00
CA THR A 509 -6.03 -10.63 11.91
C THR A 509 -7.19 -11.62 11.94
N LEU A 510 -8.02 -11.55 12.98
CA LEU A 510 -9.17 -12.44 13.14
C LEU A 510 -10.11 -12.38 11.93
N VAL A 511 -10.36 -11.17 11.42
CA VAL A 511 -11.28 -10.91 10.30
C VAL A 511 -10.79 -11.50 8.98
N ARG A 512 -9.46 -11.69 8.82
CA ARG A 512 -8.86 -12.36 7.67
C ARG A 512 -8.81 -13.88 7.85
N ARG A 513 -8.64 -14.38 9.08
CA ARG A 513 -8.58 -15.82 9.41
C ARG A 513 -9.93 -16.51 9.25
N VAL A 514 -11.00 -15.93 9.78
CA VAL A 514 -12.36 -16.51 9.77
C VAL A 514 -12.77 -16.96 8.35
N PRO A 515 -12.83 -16.08 7.33
CA PRO A 515 -13.29 -16.47 6.00
C PRO A 515 -12.45 -17.61 5.40
N MET A 516 -11.13 -17.58 5.56
CA MET A 516 -10.24 -18.63 5.06
C MET A 516 -10.45 -19.97 5.75
N LEU A 517 -10.61 -20.00 7.08
CA LEU A 517 -10.90 -21.22 7.80
C LEU A 517 -12.28 -21.79 7.44
N LEU A 518 -13.28 -20.93 7.23
CA LEU A 518 -14.60 -21.36 6.75
C LEU A 518 -14.53 -21.97 5.35
N LEU A 519 -13.72 -21.40 4.43
CA LEU A 519 -13.45 -21.98 3.12
C LEU A 519 -12.82 -23.38 3.26
N LEU A 520 -11.76 -23.51 4.07
CA LEU A 520 -11.08 -24.79 4.28
C LEU A 520 -12.05 -25.85 4.82
N VAL A 521 -12.82 -25.52 5.85
CA VAL A 521 -13.86 -26.41 6.40
C VAL A 521 -14.88 -26.79 5.32
N ALA A 522 -15.36 -25.84 4.53
CA ALA A 522 -16.34 -26.11 3.47
C ALA A 522 -15.78 -27.03 2.37
N VAL A 523 -14.52 -26.84 1.97
CA VAL A 523 -13.81 -27.71 1.02
C VAL A 523 -13.64 -29.11 1.60
N PHE A 524 -13.09 -29.24 2.81
CA PHE A 524 -12.82 -30.54 3.43
C PHE A 524 -14.11 -31.35 3.63
N VAL A 525 -15.17 -30.73 4.15
CA VAL A 525 -16.46 -31.41 4.35
C VAL A 525 -17.05 -31.87 3.01
N THR A 526 -17.06 -30.99 2.01
CA THR A 526 -17.61 -31.33 0.69
C THR A 526 -16.79 -32.44 0.04
N LEU A 527 -15.46 -32.36 0.09
CA LEU A 527 -14.54 -33.37 -0.45
C LEU A 527 -14.71 -34.71 0.26
N ALA A 528 -14.77 -34.74 1.59
CA ALA A 528 -14.97 -35.97 2.36
C ALA A 528 -16.29 -36.67 2.00
N VAL A 529 -17.38 -35.91 1.86
CA VAL A 529 -18.68 -36.47 1.44
C VAL A 529 -18.63 -36.94 -0.01
N MET A 530 -18.01 -36.17 -0.91
CA MET A 530 -17.92 -36.47 -2.33
C MET A 530 -17.03 -37.69 -2.62
N LEU A 531 -15.90 -37.86 -1.93
CA LEU A 531 -15.05 -39.04 -2.04
C LEU A 531 -15.72 -40.29 -1.47
N ARG A 532 -16.35 -40.17 -0.29
CA ARG A 532 -16.98 -41.32 0.37
C ARG A 532 -18.26 -41.80 -0.32
N ARG A 533 -19.12 -40.87 -0.77
CA ARG A 533 -20.46 -41.19 -1.29
C ARG A 533 -20.64 -40.95 -2.78
N LYS A 534 -19.63 -40.42 -3.49
CA LYS A 534 -19.63 -40.09 -4.93
C LYS A 534 -20.68 -39.06 -5.41
N HIS A 535 -21.70 -38.75 -4.61
CA HIS A 535 -22.69 -37.69 -4.86
C HIS A 535 -23.24 -37.10 -3.55
N ILE A 536 -23.81 -35.89 -3.63
CA ILE A 536 -24.68 -35.29 -2.61
C ILE A 536 -26.09 -35.22 -3.20
N ARG A 537 -27.13 -35.62 -2.46
CA ARG A 537 -28.50 -35.72 -3.03
C ARG A 537 -28.98 -34.32 -3.45
N GLY A 538 -29.40 -34.16 -4.71
CA GLY A 538 -29.91 -32.89 -5.24
C GLY A 538 -28.83 -31.82 -5.55
N VAL A 539 -27.56 -32.21 -5.52
CA VAL A 539 -26.40 -31.40 -5.93
C VAL A 539 -25.79 -32.03 -7.19
N ASP A 540 -25.41 -31.21 -8.16
CA ASP A 540 -24.82 -31.67 -9.42
C ASP A 540 -23.31 -31.91 -9.22
N PRO A 541 -22.81 -33.16 -9.35
CA PRO A 541 -21.41 -33.46 -9.02
C PRO A 541 -20.41 -32.83 -10.00
N GLY A 542 -20.77 -32.65 -11.27
CA GLY A 542 -19.87 -32.11 -12.29
C GLY A 542 -19.34 -30.71 -11.97
N PRO A 543 -20.22 -29.69 -11.80
CA PRO A 543 -19.82 -28.35 -11.39
C PRO A 543 -19.10 -28.31 -10.05
N VAL A 544 -19.51 -29.12 -9.08
CA VAL A 544 -18.90 -29.16 -7.74
C VAL A 544 -17.47 -29.69 -7.81
N TRP A 545 -17.19 -30.76 -8.57
CA TRP A 545 -15.82 -31.24 -8.77
C TRP A 545 -14.94 -30.22 -9.50
N ARG A 546 -15.49 -29.45 -10.44
CA ARG A 546 -14.76 -28.34 -11.07
C ARG A 546 -14.46 -27.21 -10.11
N LEU A 547 -15.42 -26.85 -9.24
CA LEU A 547 -15.21 -25.86 -8.18
C LEU A 547 -14.11 -26.29 -7.20
N ILE A 548 -14.16 -27.53 -6.70
CA ILE A 548 -13.11 -28.10 -5.84
C ILE A 548 -11.76 -28.09 -6.58
N GLY A 549 -11.74 -28.58 -7.81
CA GLY A 549 -10.52 -28.62 -8.63
C GLY A 549 -9.93 -27.23 -8.87
N ALA A 550 -10.76 -26.22 -9.12
CA ALA A 550 -10.31 -24.85 -9.30
C ALA A 550 -9.72 -24.26 -8.01
N ILE A 551 -10.32 -24.50 -6.84
CA ILE A 551 -9.79 -24.04 -5.56
C ILE A 551 -8.42 -24.68 -5.29
N LEU A 552 -8.30 -26.00 -5.41
CA LEU A 552 -7.06 -26.73 -5.16
C LEU A 552 -5.96 -26.36 -6.18
N LEU A 553 -6.32 -26.19 -7.46
CA LEU A 553 -5.39 -25.74 -8.48
C LEU A 553 -4.95 -24.29 -8.24
N THR A 554 -5.83 -23.42 -7.73
CA THR A 554 -5.45 -22.05 -7.37
C THR A 554 -4.42 -22.06 -6.25
N VAL A 555 -4.60 -22.90 -5.21
CA VAL A 555 -3.60 -23.06 -4.13
C VAL A 555 -2.23 -23.44 -4.71
N LEU A 556 -2.20 -24.37 -5.67
CA LEU A 556 -0.96 -24.76 -6.35
C LEU A 556 -0.38 -23.59 -7.17
N LEU A 557 -1.21 -22.92 -7.97
CA LEU A 557 -0.78 -21.87 -8.90
C LEU A 557 -0.34 -20.58 -8.21
N LEU A 558 -0.86 -20.29 -7.01
CA LEU A 558 -0.38 -19.17 -6.19
C LEU A 558 1.10 -19.31 -5.81
N SER A 559 1.65 -20.52 -5.81
CA SER A 559 3.09 -20.76 -5.60
C SER A 559 3.96 -19.97 -6.58
N PHE A 560 3.48 -19.73 -7.81
CA PHE A 560 4.22 -19.01 -8.86
C PHE A 560 4.04 -17.49 -8.82
N THR A 561 3.27 -16.96 -7.86
CA THR A 561 3.17 -15.51 -7.67
C THR A 561 4.42 -14.98 -6.96
N PRO A 562 5.00 -13.84 -7.37
CA PRO A 562 6.24 -13.35 -6.78
C PRO A 562 6.06 -12.82 -5.35
N THR A 563 4.87 -12.34 -4.99
CA THR A 563 4.54 -11.80 -3.65
C THR A 563 3.51 -12.68 -2.95
N LYS A 564 3.72 -12.91 -1.64
CA LYS A 564 2.98 -13.93 -0.85
C LYS A 564 2.11 -13.33 0.26
N TRP A 565 1.50 -12.17 0.02
CA TRP A 565 0.70 -11.46 1.02
C TRP A 565 -0.63 -12.15 1.33
N THR A 566 -1.12 -11.98 2.57
CA THR A 566 -2.39 -12.56 3.03
C THR A 566 -3.61 -11.90 2.40
N VAL A 567 -3.52 -10.61 2.05
CA VAL A 567 -4.60 -9.87 1.37
C VAL A 567 -5.05 -10.52 0.05
N GLN A 568 -4.12 -11.22 -0.63
CA GLN A 568 -4.39 -11.91 -1.89
C GLN A 568 -5.39 -13.08 -1.74
N PHE A 569 -5.68 -13.53 -0.51
CA PHE A 569 -6.74 -14.50 -0.27
C PHE A 569 -8.15 -13.95 -0.61
N GLY A 570 -8.30 -12.63 -0.79
CA GLY A 570 -9.55 -12.01 -1.23
C GLY A 570 -10.14 -12.59 -2.52
N ILE A 571 -9.29 -13.10 -3.42
CA ILE A 571 -9.73 -13.73 -4.68
C ILE A 571 -10.67 -14.92 -4.48
N TYR A 572 -10.65 -15.56 -3.30
CA TYR A 572 -11.50 -16.70 -3.00
C TYR A 572 -12.94 -16.32 -2.66
N ALA A 573 -13.28 -15.04 -2.46
CA ALA A 573 -14.60 -14.60 -1.96
C ALA A 573 -15.78 -15.29 -2.67
N GLY A 574 -15.78 -15.27 -4.00
CA GLY A 574 -16.85 -15.84 -4.81
C GLY A 574 -16.93 -17.38 -4.75
N VAL A 575 -15.79 -18.05 -4.87
CA VAL A 575 -15.72 -19.53 -4.86
C VAL A 575 -15.92 -20.11 -3.45
N ALA A 576 -15.49 -19.40 -2.41
CA ALA A 576 -15.71 -19.75 -1.01
C ALA A 576 -17.19 -19.68 -0.64
N ALA A 577 -17.88 -18.61 -1.05
CA ALA A 577 -19.32 -18.48 -0.86
C ALA A 577 -20.09 -19.62 -1.55
N ALA A 578 -19.71 -19.98 -2.78
CA ALA A 578 -20.29 -21.13 -3.48
C ALA A 578 -20.05 -22.46 -2.73
N MET A 579 -18.82 -22.68 -2.26
CA MET A 579 -18.43 -23.88 -1.54
C MET A 579 -19.16 -23.99 -0.19
N ALA A 580 -19.29 -22.89 0.54
CA ALA A 580 -20.03 -22.83 1.80
C ALA A 580 -21.52 -23.19 1.62
N GLY A 581 -22.14 -22.75 0.52
CA GLY A 581 -23.50 -23.15 0.16
C GLY A 581 -23.64 -24.66 -0.09
N VAL A 582 -22.68 -25.27 -0.78
CA VAL A 582 -22.64 -26.73 -1.01
C VAL A 582 -22.39 -27.50 0.28
N ALA A 583 -21.43 -27.05 1.08
CA ALA A 583 -21.10 -27.65 2.37
C ALA A 583 -22.30 -27.61 3.32
N THR A 584 -23.05 -26.50 3.35
CA THR A 584 -24.29 -26.38 4.15
C THR A 584 -25.29 -27.48 3.80
N VAL A 585 -25.52 -27.74 2.50
CA VAL A 585 -26.40 -28.83 2.05
C VAL A 585 -25.85 -30.20 2.42
N ALA A 586 -24.54 -30.41 2.26
CA ALA A 586 -23.86 -31.67 2.57
C ALA A 586 -23.96 -32.01 4.07
N VAL A 587 -23.68 -31.04 4.94
CA VAL A 587 -23.79 -31.17 6.40
C VAL A 587 -25.24 -31.39 6.81
N ALA A 588 -26.19 -30.59 6.31
CA ALA A 588 -27.60 -30.75 6.65
C ALA A 588 -28.12 -32.17 6.34
N GLN A 589 -27.70 -32.75 5.21
CA GLN A 589 -28.05 -34.13 4.86
C GLN A 589 -27.32 -35.18 5.71
N SER A 590 -26.06 -34.93 6.07
CA SER A 590 -25.26 -35.82 6.92
C SER A 590 -25.75 -35.83 8.37
N ALA A 591 -26.04 -34.65 8.92
CA ALA A 591 -26.50 -34.41 10.28
C ALA A 591 -27.88 -35.02 10.56
N ARG A 592 -28.79 -35.00 9.59
CA ARG A 592 -30.09 -35.70 9.69
C ARG A 592 -29.93 -37.20 9.96
N ARG A 593 -28.86 -37.80 9.44
CA ARG A 593 -28.57 -39.23 9.60
C ARG A 593 -27.77 -39.54 10.86
N SER A 594 -26.89 -38.62 11.27
CA SER A 594 -25.96 -38.86 12.38
C SER A 594 -25.73 -37.58 13.20
N PRO A 595 -26.15 -37.56 14.48
CA PRO A 595 -25.91 -36.42 15.37
C PRO A 595 -24.42 -36.27 15.69
N ARG A 596 -23.68 -37.39 15.72
CA ARG A 596 -22.22 -37.39 15.84
C ARG A 596 -21.57 -36.52 14.77
N ASN A 597 -21.97 -36.68 13.50
CA ASN A 597 -21.38 -35.90 12.40
C ASN A 597 -21.69 -34.40 12.53
N LEU A 598 -22.85 -34.03 13.07
CA LEU A 598 -23.19 -32.63 13.35
C LEU A 598 -22.28 -32.06 14.44
N TRP A 599 -22.15 -32.76 15.57
CA TRP A 599 -21.32 -32.29 16.69
C TRP A 599 -19.82 -32.27 16.36
N MET A 600 -19.34 -33.20 15.53
CA MET A 600 -17.98 -33.13 14.97
C MET A 600 -17.79 -31.89 14.09
N TYR A 601 -18.77 -31.55 13.26
CA TYR A 601 -18.72 -30.34 12.44
C TYR A 601 -18.74 -29.06 13.31
N VAL A 602 -19.59 -29.02 14.33
CA VAL A 602 -19.62 -27.93 15.31
C VAL A 602 -18.29 -27.81 16.04
N ALA A 603 -17.69 -28.92 16.48
CA ALA A 603 -16.37 -28.92 17.12
C ALA A 603 -15.29 -28.32 16.22
N VAL A 604 -15.24 -28.72 14.94
CA VAL A 604 -14.30 -28.15 13.96
C VAL A 604 -14.53 -26.64 13.76
N LEU A 605 -15.78 -26.19 13.72
CA LEU A 605 -16.11 -24.77 13.60
C LEU A 605 -15.75 -23.98 14.85
N MET A 606 -15.98 -24.50 16.06
CA MET A 606 -15.55 -23.87 17.31
C MET A 606 -14.03 -23.79 17.41
N PHE A 607 -13.32 -24.83 16.96
CA PHE A 607 -11.87 -24.79 16.89
C PHE A 607 -11.37 -23.73 15.91
N ALA A 608 -12.00 -23.61 14.74
CA ALA A 608 -11.70 -22.55 13.78
C ALA A 608 -11.96 -21.15 14.37
N CYS A 609 -13.03 -20.99 15.16
CA CYS A 609 -13.27 -19.74 15.89
C CYS A 609 -12.16 -19.47 16.91
N ALA A 610 -11.74 -20.47 17.69
CA ALA A 610 -10.67 -20.35 18.67
C ALA A 610 -9.35 -19.87 18.03
N VAL A 611 -8.96 -20.47 16.90
CA VAL A 611 -7.77 -20.08 16.12
C VAL A 611 -7.90 -18.68 15.55
N SER A 612 -9.11 -18.29 15.13
CA SER A 612 -9.36 -16.96 14.56
C SER A 612 -9.26 -15.87 15.64
N THR A 613 -9.96 -16.04 16.76
CA THR A 613 -10.02 -15.08 17.87
C THR A 613 -8.76 -15.04 18.74
N ALA A 614 -7.73 -15.82 18.38
CA ALA A 614 -6.40 -15.69 18.95
C ALA A 614 -5.58 -14.57 18.29
N GLY A 615 -6.01 -14.06 17.12
CA GLY A 615 -5.44 -12.88 16.49
C GLY A 615 -6.12 -11.58 16.91
N GLU A 616 -5.46 -10.47 16.65
CA GLU A 616 -5.95 -9.10 16.87
C GLU A 616 -7.05 -8.72 15.87
N ASN A 617 -7.83 -7.68 16.17
CA ASN A 617 -8.79 -7.04 15.28
C ASN A 617 -8.23 -5.76 14.63
N ALA A 618 -7.08 -5.89 13.97
CA ALA A 618 -6.43 -4.78 13.30
C ALA A 618 -6.81 -4.68 11.79
N TRP A 619 -6.59 -3.50 11.24
CA TRP A 619 -6.95 -3.05 9.90
C TRP A 619 -5.77 -2.25 9.31
N GLY A 620 -6.01 -1.49 8.24
CA GLY A 620 -5.01 -0.55 7.76
C GLY A 620 -4.92 0.66 8.69
N TRP A 621 -3.72 1.25 8.80
CA TRP A 621 -3.38 2.38 9.66
C TRP A 621 -4.53 3.33 10.10
N ALA A 622 -5.12 4.13 9.21
CA ALA A 622 -6.18 5.08 9.59
C ALA A 622 -7.57 4.43 9.76
N TYR A 623 -7.77 3.20 9.29
CA TYR A 623 -9.01 2.44 9.48
C TYR A 623 -9.08 1.81 10.88
N ASP A 624 -7.96 1.71 11.59
CA ASP A 624 -7.87 1.17 12.94
C ASP A 624 -8.31 2.15 14.04
N PHE A 625 -8.48 3.43 13.73
CA PHE A 625 -8.71 4.46 14.74
C PHE A 625 -10.06 4.26 15.44
N GLY A 626 -10.00 3.83 16.71
CA GLY A 626 -11.17 3.57 17.56
C GLY A 626 -11.73 2.15 17.48
N ILE A 627 -11.11 1.25 16.71
CA ILE A 627 -11.55 -0.15 16.62
C ILE A 627 -11.17 -0.90 17.90
N ALA A 628 -12.10 -1.67 18.46
CA ALA A 628 -11.84 -2.46 19.66
C ALA A 628 -10.91 -3.65 19.37
N TRP A 629 -9.98 -3.92 20.29
CA TRP A 629 -8.99 -5.01 20.20
C TRP A 629 -8.11 -4.94 18.95
N PHE A 630 -7.76 -3.74 18.49
CA PHE A 630 -6.83 -3.56 17.36
C PHE A 630 -5.38 -3.92 17.74
N ASP A 631 -5.05 -3.83 19.02
CA ASP A 631 -3.73 -4.00 19.65
C ASP A 631 -3.55 -5.36 20.36
N LYS A 632 -4.64 -6.08 20.61
CA LYS A 632 -4.65 -7.33 21.39
C LYS A 632 -5.70 -8.31 20.91
N ALA A 633 -5.58 -9.57 21.32
CA ALA A 633 -6.62 -10.56 21.06
C ALA A 633 -7.93 -10.22 21.81
N PRO A 634 -9.11 -10.46 21.20
CA PRO A 634 -10.39 -10.23 21.86
C PRO A 634 -10.56 -10.99 23.18
N SER A 635 -11.06 -10.30 24.20
CA SER A 635 -11.34 -10.86 25.53
C SER A 635 -12.64 -10.32 26.13
N ILE A 636 -13.30 -11.12 26.97
CA ILE A 636 -14.52 -10.75 27.72
C ILE A 636 -14.25 -11.00 29.20
N ALA A 637 -14.46 -9.99 30.04
CA ALA A 637 -14.21 -10.05 31.49
C ALA A 637 -12.81 -10.60 31.84
N GLY A 638 -11.79 -10.22 31.08
CA GLY A 638 -10.41 -10.69 31.26
C GLY A 638 -10.10 -12.09 30.71
N HIS A 639 -11.11 -12.82 30.20
CA HIS A 639 -10.91 -14.13 29.60
C HIS A 639 -10.80 -14.05 28.06
N PRO A 640 -9.73 -14.56 27.44
CA PRO A 640 -9.60 -14.57 25.98
C PRO A 640 -10.72 -15.36 25.31
N LEU A 641 -11.30 -14.84 24.23
CA LEU A 641 -12.33 -15.55 23.47
C LEU A 641 -11.81 -16.88 22.89
N SER A 642 -10.52 -16.93 22.53
CA SER A 642 -9.87 -18.14 22.03
C SER A 642 -9.98 -19.31 23.01
N THR A 643 -9.78 -19.06 24.31
CA THR A 643 -9.93 -20.06 25.38
C THR A 643 -11.38 -20.53 25.51
N ILE A 644 -12.33 -19.60 25.46
CA ILE A 644 -13.77 -19.93 25.53
C ILE A 644 -14.16 -20.85 24.38
N PHE A 645 -13.77 -20.51 23.14
CA PHE A 645 -14.05 -21.35 21.98
C PHE A 645 -13.32 -22.71 22.03
N LEU A 646 -12.15 -22.78 22.65
CA LEU A 646 -11.45 -24.04 22.87
C LEU A 646 -12.20 -24.94 23.86
N ILE A 647 -12.76 -24.37 24.93
CA ILE A 647 -13.65 -25.10 25.86
C ILE A 647 -14.89 -25.60 25.12
N LEU A 648 -15.53 -24.75 24.32
CA LEU A 648 -16.69 -25.14 23.49
C LEU A 648 -16.34 -26.25 22.49
N THR A 649 -15.12 -26.25 21.97
CA THR A 649 -14.60 -27.33 21.12
C THR A 649 -14.54 -28.64 21.89
N ALA A 650 -13.96 -28.65 23.09
CA ALA A 650 -13.86 -29.83 23.94
C ALA A 650 -15.26 -30.37 24.32
N VAL A 651 -16.20 -29.48 24.66
CA VAL A 651 -17.60 -29.85 24.94
C VAL A 651 -18.25 -30.48 23.72
N ALA A 652 -18.12 -29.86 22.53
CA ALA A 652 -18.69 -30.41 21.29
C ALA A 652 -18.09 -31.78 20.94
N LEU A 653 -16.79 -32.01 21.18
CA LEU A 653 -16.14 -33.30 21.02
C LEU A 653 -16.66 -34.33 22.02
N ALA A 654 -16.85 -33.97 23.29
CA ALA A 654 -17.43 -34.85 24.30
C ALA A 654 -18.86 -35.28 23.93
N VAL A 655 -19.68 -34.36 23.41
CA VAL A 655 -21.02 -34.67 22.91
C VAL A 655 -20.96 -35.55 21.65
N ALA A 656 -20.02 -35.29 20.73
CA ALA A 656 -19.81 -36.15 19.57
C ALA A 656 -19.39 -37.57 19.98
N LEU A 657 -18.50 -37.71 20.96
CA LEU A 657 -18.06 -38.97 21.54
C LEU A 657 -19.22 -39.70 22.21
N TRP A 658 -20.04 -39.00 23.00
CA TRP A 658 -21.25 -39.56 23.59
C TRP A 658 -22.19 -40.16 22.54
N PHE A 659 -22.48 -39.40 21.47
CA PHE A 659 -23.27 -39.91 20.35
C PHE A 659 -22.56 -41.01 19.56
N HIS A 660 -21.24 -41.08 19.59
CA HIS A 660 -20.48 -42.15 18.95
C HIS A 660 -20.61 -43.47 19.72
N LEU A 661 -20.50 -43.43 21.05
CA LEU A 661 -20.62 -44.59 21.93
C LEU A 661 -22.05 -45.14 21.99
N ARG A 662 -23.06 -44.27 21.79
CA ARG A 662 -24.48 -44.67 21.83
C ARG A 662 -25.01 -45.27 20.53
N ILE A 663 -24.22 -45.31 19.45
CA ILE A 663 -24.69 -45.77 18.12
C ILE A 663 -25.24 -47.19 18.22
N ASP A 664 -24.49 -48.10 18.87
CA ASP A 664 -24.86 -49.51 18.96
C ASP A 664 -26.05 -49.71 19.90
N ILE A 665 -26.08 -49.01 21.03
CA ILE A 665 -27.18 -49.04 22.00
C ILE A 665 -28.50 -48.52 21.39
N ASP A 666 -28.46 -47.41 20.64
CA ASP A 666 -29.66 -46.87 20.00
C ASP A 666 -30.12 -47.76 18.83
N ALA A 667 -29.20 -48.44 18.15
CA ALA A 667 -29.51 -49.43 17.11
C ALA A 667 -30.19 -50.68 17.72
N GLU A 668 -29.66 -51.21 18.83
CA GLU A 668 -30.26 -52.33 19.58
C GLU A 668 -31.65 -51.98 20.13
N ARG A 669 -31.87 -50.74 20.55
CA ARG A 669 -33.17 -50.24 21.04
C ARG A 669 -34.18 -49.92 19.93
N GLY A 670 -33.88 -50.25 18.67
CA GLY A 670 -34.79 -50.03 17.54
C GLY A 670 -35.04 -48.56 17.20
N ARG A 671 -34.22 -47.63 17.71
CA ARG A 671 -34.35 -46.19 17.44
C ARG A 671 -33.75 -45.84 16.08
N THR A 672 -34.41 -46.28 15.01
CA THR A 672 -34.05 -45.88 13.65
C THR A 672 -34.55 -44.45 13.38
N ARG A 673 -33.63 -43.53 13.06
CA ARG A 673 -34.01 -42.17 12.66
C ARG A 673 -34.55 -42.21 11.23
N ASP A 674 -35.82 -41.87 11.07
CA ASP A 674 -36.49 -41.80 9.78
C ASP A 674 -35.82 -40.76 8.87
N GLU A 675 -35.40 -41.18 7.67
CA GLU A 675 -34.74 -40.32 6.68
C GLU A 675 -35.68 -39.22 6.15
N ARG A 676 -37.00 -39.38 6.32
CA ARG A 676 -38.02 -38.56 5.64
C ARG A 676 -38.59 -37.40 6.48
N THR A 677 -38.53 -37.47 7.81
CA THR A 677 -39.25 -36.56 8.72
C THR A 677 -38.33 -35.82 9.69
N GLY A 678 -37.42 -35.01 9.16
CA GLY A 678 -36.67 -34.05 9.98
C GLY A 678 -37.54 -32.85 10.34
N SER A 679 -37.72 -32.55 11.64
CA SER A 679 -38.48 -31.36 12.06
C SER A 679 -37.80 -30.09 11.55
N ARG A 680 -38.57 -29.00 11.32
CA ARG A 680 -38.02 -27.71 10.86
C ARG A 680 -36.85 -27.24 11.74
N TRP A 681 -36.94 -27.50 13.04
CA TRP A 681 -35.89 -27.23 14.03
C TRP A 681 -34.59 -28.01 13.77
N GLN A 682 -34.67 -29.31 13.52
CA GLN A 682 -33.48 -30.13 13.20
C GLN A 682 -32.78 -29.68 11.92
N VAL A 683 -33.55 -29.23 10.92
CA VAL A 683 -33.00 -28.68 9.67
C VAL A 683 -32.28 -27.36 9.92
N ALA A 684 -32.88 -26.46 10.72
CA ALA A 684 -32.25 -25.21 11.11
C ALA A 684 -30.94 -25.46 11.88
N MET A 685 -30.99 -26.30 12.93
CA MET A 685 -29.82 -26.56 13.79
C MET A 685 -28.65 -27.22 13.05
N SER A 686 -28.93 -28.02 12.01
CA SER A 686 -27.88 -28.64 11.20
C SER A 686 -27.33 -27.76 10.07
N SER A 687 -28.06 -26.72 9.66
CA SER A 687 -27.67 -25.85 8.52
C SER A 687 -27.15 -24.49 8.96
N ALA A 688 -27.45 -24.06 10.20
CA ALA A 688 -27.11 -22.75 10.73
C ALA A 688 -25.65 -22.52 11.18
N PRO A 689 -24.86 -23.49 11.68
CA PRO A 689 -23.61 -23.17 12.40
C PRO A 689 -22.63 -22.27 11.66
N MET A 690 -22.30 -22.57 10.40
CA MET A 690 -21.39 -21.75 9.59
C MET A 690 -22.00 -20.40 9.21
N PHE A 691 -23.31 -20.33 8.96
CA PHE A 691 -24.00 -19.06 8.74
C PHE A 691 -23.90 -18.16 9.97
N LEU A 692 -24.15 -18.71 11.16
CA LEU A 692 -24.10 -17.95 12.41
C LEU A 692 -22.71 -17.37 12.67
N ILE A 693 -21.65 -18.14 12.45
CA ILE A 693 -20.26 -17.65 12.62
C ILE A 693 -19.96 -16.52 11.63
N ALA A 694 -20.23 -16.75 10.34
CA ALA A 694 -19.96 -15.74 9.30
C ALA A 694 -20.80 -14.46 9.52
N ALA A 695 -22.08 -14.61 9.85
CA ALA A 695 -22.98 -13.48 10.11
C ALA A 695 -22.61 -12.74 11.40
N LEU A 696 -22.22 -13.45 12.46
CA LEU A 696 -21.79 -12.84 13.72
C LEU A 696 -20.56 -11.96 13.50
N VAL A 697 -19.55 -12.45 12.78
CA VAL A 697 -18.35 -11.66 12.47
C VAL A 697 -18.72 -10.45 11.63
N VAL A 698 -19.52 -10.61 10.57
CA VAL A 698 -19.94 -9.46 9.75
C VAL A 698 -20.69 -8.40 10.56
N VAL A 699 -21.66 -8.80 11.38
CA VAL A 699 -22.45 -7.88 12.20
C VAL A 699 -21.59 -7.24 13.30
N ALA A 700 -20.72 -8.01 13.94
CA ALA A 700 -19.81 -7.51 14.96
C ALA A 700 -18.87 -6.45 14.40
N GLU A 701 -18.22 -6.71 13.25
CA GLU A 701 -17.33 -5.71 12.63
C GLU A 701 -18.09 -4.46 12.19
N LEU A 702 -19.27 -4.60 11.57
CA LEU A 702 -20.10 -3.44 11.24
C LEU A 702 -20.46 -2.62 12.48
N ALA A 703 -20.78 -3.28 13.60
CA ALA A 703 -21.09 -2.61 14.86
C ALA A 703 -19.86 -1.95 15.50
N LEU A 704 -18.68 -2.58 15.43
CA LEU A 704 -17.43 -2.01 15.95
C LEU A 704 -17.01 -0.76 15.16
N PHE A 705 -17.13 -0.79 13.83
CA PHE A 705 -16.90 0.40 13.00
C PHE A 705 -17.93 1.50 13.23
N ALA A 706 -19.21 1.14 13.36
CA ALA A 706 -20.26 2.10 13.68
C ALA A 706 -20.05 2.74 15.05
N ARG A 707 -19.65 1.94 16.06
CA ARG A 707 -19.28 2.43 17.38
C ARG A 707 -18.09 3.37 17.30
N ALA A 708 -17.01 2.99 16.61
CA ALA A 708 -15.84 3.86 16.42
C ALA A 708 -16.22 5.19 15.74
N ALA A 709 -17.14 5.16 14.77
CA ALA A 709 -17.66 6.37 14.13
C ALA A 709 -18.45 7.28 15.08
N VAL A 710 -19.22 6.70 16.01
CA VAL A 710 -20.03 7.45 16.99
C VAL A 710 -19.18 7.98 18.14
N ASP A 711 -18.37 7.11 18.76
CA ASP A 711 -17.51 7.42 19.91
C ASP A 711 -16.46 8.49 19.55
N ARG A 712 -16.15 8.67 18.25
CA ARG A 712 -15.16 9.62 17.71
C ARG A 712 -15.78 10.63 16.74
N SER A 713 -17.03 11.01 16.97
CA SER A 713 -17.78 11.89 16.06
C SER A 713 -17.23 13.33 15.96
N ASP A 714 -16.45 13.76 16.94
CA ASP A 714 -15.82 15.09 17.04
C ASP A 714 -14.37 15.13 16.52
N THR A 715 -13.86 14.01 16.00
CA THR A 715 -12.50 13.87 15.44
C THR A 715 -12.54 13.10 14.11
N TYR A 716 -11.36 12.74 13.59
CA TYR A 716 -11.25 11.98 12.35
C TYR A 716 -11.75 10.53 12.52
N THR A 717 -12.65 10.15 11.61
CA THR A 717 -12.98 8.77 11.26
C THR A 717 -13.14 8.66 9.75
N THR A 718 -12.92 7.46 9.20
CA THR A 718 -13.15 7.20 7.77
C THR A 718 -14.61 7.49 7.39
N PHE A 719 -15.56 7.15 8.26
CA PHE A 719 -16.98 7.45 8.06
C PHE A 719 -17.25 8.96 7.95
N ASN A 720 -16.79 9.76 8.92
CA ASN A 720 -16.99 11.22 8.89
C ASN A 720 -16.35 11.84 7.63
N ALA A 721 -15.11 11.46 7.29
CA ALA A 721 -14.45 11.91 6.07
C ALA A 721 -15.23 11.59 4.79
N ASN A 722 -15.78 10.37 4.68
CA ASN A 722 -16.61 9.97 3.55
C ASN A 722 -17.94 10.74 3.50
N MET A 723 -18.55 11.02 4.65
CA MET A 723 -19.81 11.78 4.72
C MET A 723 -19.61 13.26 4.35
N ARG A 724 -18.56 13.91 4.84
CA ARG A 724 -18.19 15.29 4.46
C ARG A 724 -17.85 15.41 2.97
N ALA A 725 -17.24 14.38 2.39
CA ALA A 725 -16.93 14.36 0.96
C ALA A 725 -18.19 14.41 0.08
N LEU A 726 -19.34 13.90 0.56
CA LEU A 726 -20.62 14.01 -0.16
C LEU A 726 -21.15 15.44 -0.22
N THR A 727 -20.77 16.29 0.74
CA THR A 727 -21.16 17.71 0.79
C THR A 727 -20.11 18.64 0.18
N GLY A 728 -19.04 18.11 -0.40
CA GLY A 728 -17.98 18.86 -1.08
C GLY A 728 -16.70 19.10 -0.28
N ASP A 729 -16.70 18.78 1.02
CA ASP A 729 -15.49 18.79 1.86
C ASP A 729 -14.74 17.46 1.69
N THR A 730 -13.78 17.46 0.77
CA THR A 730 -13.06 16.26 0.37
C THR A 730 -11.72 16.09 1.08
N CYS A 731 -11.24 17.04 1.88
CA CYS A 731 -9.85 17.07 2.35
C CYS A 731 -9.52 16.08 3.48
N GLY A 732 -10.52 15.35 3.96
CA GLY A 732 -10.32 14.18 4.82
C GLY A 732 -9.66 14.53 6.13
N MET A 733 -8.45 14.01 6.37
CA MET A 733 -7.73 14.19 7.62
C MET A 733 -7.06 15.58 7.73
N ALA A 734 -6.86 16.29 6.61
CA ALA A 734 -6.17 17.58 6.60
C ALA A 734 -6.85 18.67 7.44
N ASP A 735 -8.19 18.66 7.54
CA ASP A 735 -8.94 19.64 8.35
C ASP A 735 -9.02 19.26 9.84
N GLN A 736 -8.60 18.05 10.18
CA GLN A 736 -8.65 17.50 11.54
C GLN A 736 -7.27 17.48 12.22
N VAL A 737 -6.20 17.53 11.43
CA VAL A 737 -4.84 17.68 11.94
C VAL A 737 -4.57 19.16 12.20
N LEU A 738 -4.13 19.46 13.42
CA LEU A 738 -3.72 20.76 13.88
C LEU A 738 -2.19 20.84 13.85
N VAL A 739 -1.66 21.95 13.33
CA VAL A 739 -0.24 22.21 13.15
C VAL A 739 0.12 23.47 13.93
N GLU A 740 1.19 23.37 14.73
CA GLU A 740 1.82 24.50 15.40
C GLU A 740 2.97 25.00 14.52
N SER A 741 2.72 26.05 13.73
CA SER A 741 3.67 26.55 12.73
C SER A 741 4.92 27.21 13.34
N ASP A 742 4.76 27.87 14.49
CA ASP A 742 5.85 28.47 15.26
C ASP A 742 5.65 28.15 16.76
N PRO A 743 6.40 27.19 17.32
CA PRO A 743 6.24 26.78 18.71
C PRO A 743 6.79 27.79 19.73
N ASN A 744 7.47 28.86 19.29
CA ASN A 744 8.08 29.85 20.19
C ASN A 744 7.09 30.95 20.62
N ARG A 745 5.99 31.16 19.89
CA ARG A 745 4.99 32.21 20.19
C ARG A 745 4.08 31.90 21.38
N GLY A 746 3.92 30.61 21.70
CA GLY A 746 2.99 30.13 22.72
C GLY A 746 3.59 29.99 24.13
N ALA A 747 4.86 30.32 24.33
CA ALA A 747 5.55 30.10 25.61
C ALA A 747 4.81 30.78 26.78
N LEU A 748 4.57 30.06 27.87
CA LEU A 748 3.91 30.64 29.03
C LEU A 748 4.87 31.53 29.79
N SER A 749 4.38 32.70 30.23
CA SER A 749 5.18 33.63 31.02
C SER A 749 5.30 33.15 32.47
N PRO A 750 6.51 33.07 33.03
CA PRO A 750 6.69 32.79 34.44
C PRO A 750 6.21 33.96 35.31
N ILE A 751 5.86 33.65 36.56
CA ILE A 751 5.38 34.61 37.55
C ILE A 751 6.54 34.89 38.52
N GLY A 752 6.89 36.17 38.69
CA GLY A 752 7.91 36.63 39.64
C GLY A 752 9.36 36.65 39.12
N THR A 753 9.60 36.30 37.85
CA THR A 753 10.91 36.41 37.19
C THR A 753 10.73 36.59 35.69
N ASP A 754 11.67 37.27 35.02
CA ASP A 754 11.75 37.33 33.55
C ASP A 754 12.82 36.35 32.99
N ASP A 755 13.62 35.74 33.88
CA ASP A 755 14.63 34.74 33.53
C ASP A 755 13.98 33.36 33.34
N PRO A 756 13.95 32.81 32.10
CA PRO A 756 13.30 31.55 31.81
C PRO A 756 14.05 30.33 32.39
N GLU A 757 15.39 30.39 32.51
CA GLU A 757 16.19 29.31 33.11
C GLU A 757 15.88 29.19 34.59
N ARG A 758 15.89 30.31 35.29
CA ARG A 758 15.50 30.37 36.71
C ARG A 758 14.07 29.92 36.94
N ALA A 759 13.15 30.31 36.06
CA ALA A 759 11.75 29.90 36.14
C ALA A 759 11.58 28.37 36.02
N LEU A 760 12.28 27.75 35.06
CA LEU A 760 12.21 26.32 34.84
C LEU A 760 12.88 25.54 35.97
N ALA A 761 14.05 26.02 36.45
CA ALA A 761 14.80 25.39 37.52
C ALA A 761 14.05 25.39 38.85
N GLY A 762 13.43 26.53 39.24
CA GLY A 762 12.71 26.65 40.50
C GLY A 762 13.48 26.07 41.68
N GLU A 763 12.87 25.12 42.40
CA GLU A 763 13.54 24.27 43.39
C GLU A 763 14.00 22.97 42.71
N SER A 764 15.30 22.85 42.43
CA SER A 764 15.87 21.73 41.67
C SER A 764 17.08 21.10 42.35
N THR A 765 17.12 19.77 42.33
CA THR A 765 18.26 18.93 42.69
C THR A 765 18.44 17.85 41.63
N GLY A 766 19.64 17.71 41.07
CA GLY A 766 19.96 16.65 40.09
C GLY A 766 19.51 16.90 38.65
N PHE A 767 18.84 18.03 38.36
CA PHE A 767 18.56 18.47 36.99
C PHE A 767 19.57 19.52 36.52
N THR A 768 20.12 19.35 35.32
CA THR A 768 21.09 20.26 34.72
C THR A 768 20.72 20.60 33.27
N PRO A 769 21.22 21.72 32.72
CA PRO A 769 21.00 22.07 31.31
C PRO A 769 21.56 21.03 30.32
N ASP A 770 22.69 20.41 30.65
CA ASP A 770 23.32 19.36 29.84
C ASP A 770 22.78 17.94 30.15
N GLY A 771 21.74 17.83 30.98
CA GLY A 771 21.17 16.58 31.46
C GLY A 771 20.27 15.84 30.46
N VAL A 772 20.55 15.96 29.15
CA VAL A 772 19.88 15.25 28.06
C VAL A 772 20.84 14.21 27.49
N ALA A 773 20.39 12.96 27.34
CA ALA A 773 21.22 11.93 26.71
C ALA A 773 21.53 12.30 25.24
N ARG A 774 22.74 11.96 24.77
CA ARG A 774 23.16 12.26 23.39
C ARG A 774 22.42 11.43 22.35
N ASP A 775 22.12 10.19 22.69
CA ASP A 775 21.36 9.25 21.85
C ASP A 775 19.96 9.11 22.41
N LEU A 776 18.99 9.67 21.68
CA LEU A 776 17.57 9.57 22.01
C LEU A 776 16.86 8.59 21.07
N THR A 777 17.57 7.66 20.43
CA THR A 777 16.92 6.65 19.61
C THR A 777 15.97 5.79 20.45
N PRO A 778 14.77 5.49 19.95
CA PRO A 778 13.83 4.63 20.67
C PRO A 778 14.35 3.20 20.69
N ASP A 779 13.92 2.43 21.70
CA ASP A 779 14.23 1.02 21.77
C ASP A 779 13.71 0.28 20.53
N PRO A 780 14.50 -0.64 19.94
CA PRO A 780 14.08 -1.36 18.75
C PRO A 780 12.86 -2.23 19.05
N MET A 781 11.90 -2.23 18.13
CA MET A 781 10.73 -3.10 18.19
C MET A 781 10.75 -4.12 17.06
N SER A 782 10.12 -5.27 17.28
CA SER A 782 10.07 -6.35 16.28
C SER A 782 8.65 -6.48 15.75
N LEU A 783 8.51 -6.39 14.43
CA LEU A 783 7.29 -6.72 13.72
C LEU A 783 7.35 -8.17 13.24
N GLY A 784 6.20 -8.83 13.24
CA GLY A 784 6.10 -10.20 12.72
C GLY A 784 6.49 -10.29 11.24
N ALA A 785 7.01 -11.46 10.86
CA ALA A 785 7.37 -11.75 9.48
C ALA A 785 6.16 -11.59 8.53
N GLY A 786 6.41 -11.16 7.31
CA GLY A 786 5.37 -10.99 6.29
C GLY A 786 4.46 -9.77 6.48
N THR A 787 4.89 -8.79 7.28
CA THR A 787 4.25 -7.46 7.32
C THR A 787 4.32 -6.82 5.93
N ILE A 788 3.19 -6.35 5.41
CA ILE A 788 3.12 -5.78 4.06
C ILE A 788 3.96 -4.50 3.95
N ASN A 789 4.58 -4.30 2.79
CA ASN A 789 5.37 -3.11 2.44
C ASN A 789 6.59 -2.84 3.35
N THR A 790 7.19 -3.88 3.97
CA THR A 790 8.50 -3.77 4.63
C THR A 790 9.62 -4.27 3.70
N SER A 791 10.77 -3.60 3.65
CA SER A 791 11.95 -4.14 2.94
C SER A 791 12.71 -5.18 3.79
N GLY A 792 13.51 -6.02 3.12
CA GLY A 792 14.34 -7.06 3.75
C GLY A 792 13.72 -8.45 3.73
N ASN A 793 14.36 -9.38 4.46
CA ASN A 793 13.99 -10.80 4.42
C ASN A 793 12.62 -11.08 5.07
N LEU A 794 11.60 -11.27 4.23
CA LEU A 794 10.22 -11.51 4.64
C LEU A 794 9.99 -12.81 5.44
N ALA A 795 10.98 -13.71 5.53
CA ALA A 795 10.89 -14.92 6.33
C ALA A 795 11.28 -14.71 7.81
N ARG A 796 11.79 -13.53 8.18
CA ARG A 796 12.23 -13.19 9.54
C ARG A 796 11.40 -12.02 10.10
N PRO A 797 11.31 -11.88 11.44
CA PRO A 797 10.79 -10.67 12.04
C PRO A 797 11.59 -9.44 11.59
N PHE A 798 10.89 -8.32 11.38
CA PHE A 798 11.51 -7.06 10.98
C PHE A 798 11.76 -6.19 12.21
N VAL A 799 13.01 -5.75 12.39
CA VAL A 799 13.37 -4.85 13.50
C VAL A 799 13.18 -3.41 13.06
N VAL A 800 12.25 -2.71 13.69
CA VAL A 800 12.01 -1.28 13.53
C VAL A 800 12.95 -0.55 14.47
N SER A 801 13.74 0.37 13.92
CA SER A 801 14.64 1.24 14.66
C SER A 801 14.51 2.68 14.16
N GLY A 802 14.90 3.62 15.03
CA GLY A 802 14.95 5.05 14.72
C GLY A 802 13.67 5.83 15.00
N GLY A 803 13.79 7.15 14.98
CA GLY A 803 12.71 8.09 15.24
C GLY A 803 12.53 9.13 14.12
N PRO A 804 11.61 10.08 14.32
CA PRO A 804 11.51 11.26 13.45
C PRO A 804 12.84 12.05 13.42
N PRO A 805 13.27 12.57 12.25
CA PRO A 805 14.44 13.43 12.15
C PRO A 805 14.39 14.62 13.12
N GLY A 806 15.54 14.99 13.68
CA GLY A 806 15.67 16.09 14.63
C GLY A 806 15.18 15.81 16.05
N THR A 807 14.47 14.69 16.28
CA THR A 807 13.94 14.34 17.61
C THR A 807 14.81 13.32 18.37
N THR A 808 15.81 12.74 17.71
CA THR A 808 16.63 11.65 18.24
C THR A 808 18.00 12.10 18.77
N GLY A 809 18.29 13.40 18.76
CA GLY A 809 19.54 13.97 19.30
C GLY A 809 19.26 14.96 20.43
N SER A 810 20.32 15.42 21.11
CA SER A 810 20.20 16.33 22.26
C SER A 810 19.75 17.75 21.91
N ALA A 811 19.82 18.15 20.63
CA ALA A 811 19.34 19.45 20.17
C ALA A 811 17.81 19.57 20.30
N LEU A 812 17.32 20.80 20.49
CA LEU A 812 15.90 21.07 20.61
C LEU A 812 15.13 20.71 19.31
N PRO A 813 13.98 20.03 19.42
CA PRO A 813 13.16 19.61 18.29
C PRO A 813 12.19 20.71 17.82
N PHE A 814 11.39 20.42 16.80
CA PHE A 814 10.20 21.19 16.39
C PHE A 814 10.42 22.65 15.94
N GLY A 815 11.67 23.10 15.87
CA GLY A 815 12.00 24.51 15.61
C GLY A 815 11.92 25.39 16.87
N LEU A 816 11.99 24.79 18.07
CA LEU A 816 12.18 25.54 19.31
C LEU A 816 13.54 26.24 19.29
N ASP A 817 13.54 27.53 19.63
CA ASP A 817 14.73 28.37 19.65
C ASP A 817 15.54 28.13 20.95
N PRO A 818 16.79 27.61 20.85
CA PRO A 818 17.65 27.40 22.02
C PRO A 818 17.99 28.68 22.79
N ALA A 819 17.90 29.86 22.18
CA ALA A 819 18.18 31.13 22.86
C ALA A 819 17.06 31.55 23.84
N THR A 820 15.84 31.05 23.63
CA THR A 820 14.66 31.44 24.43
C THR A 820 14.00 30.27 25.15
N THR A 821 14.38 29.03 24.81
CA THR A 821 13.81 27.81 25.38
C THR A 821 14.87 27.08 26.23
N PRO A 822 14.90 27.27 27.55
CA PRO A 822 15.78 26.51 28.42
C PRO A 822 15.37 25.03 28.46
N VAL A 823 16.34 24.18 28.78
CA VAL A 823 16.14 22.73 28.95
C VAL A 823 16.73 22.33 30.29
N LEU A 824 16.06 21.43 31.00
CA LEU A 824 16.62 20.76 32.16
C LEU A 824 16.37 19.26 32.06
N GLY A 825 17.36 18.45 32.43
CA GLY A 825 17.23 17.01 32.47
C GLY A 825 18.06 16.35 33.56
N SER A 826 17.71 15.10 33.90
CA SER A 826 18.35 14.32 34.98
C SER A 826 19.45 13.36 34.50
N TYR A 827 19.75 13.30 33.20
CA TYR A 827 20.74 12.36 32.68
C TYR A 827 22.13 12.61 33.27
N GLY A 828 22.77 11.54 33.75
CA GLY A 828 24.07 11.61 34.43
C GLY A 828 23.98 11.84 35.94
N HIS A 829 22.78 12.01 36.50
CA HIS A 829 22.55 12.05 37.95
C HIS A 829 22.23 10.67 38.52
N ASP A 830 23.14 9.71 38.35
CA ASP A 830 22.90 8.28 38.66
C ASP A 830 23.21 7.90 40.13
N ASN A 831 23.48 8.89 41.00
CA ASN A 831 23.92 8.67 42.39
C ASN A 831 22.85 8.98 43.45
N GLY A 832 21.64 9.37 43.04
CA GLY A 832 20.60 9.83 43.93
C GLY A 832 19.24 9.97 43.26
N THR A 833 18.32 10.66 43.93
CA THR A 833 17.02 11.03 43.37
C THR A 833 17.10 12.47 42.86
N ALA A 834 16.83 12.70 41.57
CA ALA A 834 16.65 14.05 41.05
C ALA A 834 15.19 14.49 41.28
N GLN A 835 15.00 15.73 41.71
CA GLN A 835 13.70 16.33 41.96
C GLN A 835 13.71 17.78 41.47
N LEU A 836 12.62 18.21 40.86
CA LEU A 836 12.45 19.58 40.41
C LEU A 836 11.00 20.01 40.57
N THR A 837 10.79 21.18 41.17
CA THR A 837 9.52 21.91 41.17
C THR A 837 9.76 23.29 40.57
N SER A 838 9.19 23.55 39.39
CA SER A 838 9.39 24.81 38.68
C SER A 838 8.70 25.97 39.41
N MET A 839 9.04 27.21 39.04
CA MET A 839 8.22 28.36 39.40
C MET A 839 6.82 28.27 38.73
N TRP A 840 5.90 29.13 39.16
CA TRP A 840 4.56 29.22 38.58
C TRP A 840 4.58 29.95 37.24
N TYR A 841 3.90 29.39 36.24
CA TYR A 841 3.66 29.95 34.92
C TYR A 841 2.21 30.41 34.83
N ARG A 842 1.98 31.60 34.27
CA ARG A 842 0.64 32.14 34.05
C ARG A 842 -0.08 31.33 32.99
N LEU A 843 -1.29 30.88 33.30
CA LEU A 843 -2.16 30.23 32.33
C LEU A 843 -2.72 31.25 31.33
N PRO A 844 -2.86 30.89 30.05
CA PRO A 844 -3.51 31.75 29.07
C PRO A 844 -5.04 31.73 29.27
N ASP A 845 -5.73 32.62 28.56
CA ASP A 845 -7.18 32.49 28.40
C ASP A 845 -7.54 31.11 27.84
N ARG A 846 -8.58 30.48 28.39
CA ARG A 846 -8.98 29.11 28.02
C ARG A 846 -9.32 28.92 26.55
N ALA A 847 -9.76 29.99 25.88
CA ALA A 847 -10.10 29.98 24.47
C ALA A 847 -8.88 30.16 23.55
N ALA A 848 -7.71 30.53 24.08
CA ALA A 848 -6.51 30.81 23.28
C ALA A 848 -5.89 29.54 22.67
N SER A 849 -5.98 28.41 23.35
CA SER A 849 -5.49 27.12 22.86
C SER A 849 -6.29 25.96 23.47
N PRO A 850 -6.55 24.86 22.73
CA PRO A 850 -7.27 23.71 23.28
C PRO A 850 -6.42 22.82 24.20
N LEU A 851 -5.09 23.00 24.24
CA LEU A 851 -4.20 22.25 25.12
C LEU A 851 -3.01 23.09 25.58
N ILE A 852 -2.28 22.60 26.58
CA ILE A 852 -0.96 23.06 26.99
C ILE A 852 0.05 21.95 26.67
N VAL A 853 1.23 22.34 26.22
CA VAL A 853 2.28 21.43 25.75
C VAL A 853 3.53 21.60 26.59
N ILE A 854 4.17 20.47 26.93
CA ILE A 854 5.52 20.42 27.46
C ILE A 854 6.34 19.55 26.51
N THR A 855 7.40 20.09 25.93
CA THR A 855 8.31 19.28 25.11
C THR A 855 9.27 18.54 26.04
N ALA A 856 9.35 17.22 25.89
CA ALA A 856 10.08 16.37 26.80
C ALA A 856 10.79 15.21 26.08
N ALA A 857 11.84 14.69 26.69
CA ALA A 857 12.62 13.54 26.26
C ALA A 857 12.88 12.58 27.42
N GLY A 858 13.22 11.33 27.09
CA GLY A 858 13.43 10.25 28.06
C GLY A 858 12.15 9.50 28.45
N PRO A 859 12.28 8.34 29.12
CA PRO A 859 11.14 7.51 29.50
C PRO A 859 10.31 8.20 30.59
N ILE A 860 9.13 8.72 30.24
CA ILE A 860 8.24 9.45 31.16
C ILE A 860 6.98 8.61 31.39
N HIS A 861 6.52 8.56 32.63
CA HIS A 861 5.29 7.87 32.98
C HIS A 861 4.09 8.63 32.41
N SER A 862 3.25 7.91 31.67
CA SER A 862 1.99 8.39 31.12
C SER A 862 0.91 7.33 31.30
N VAL A 863 -0.34 7.73 31.13
CA VAL A 863 -1.50 6.83 31.12
C VAL A 863 -2.18 7.01 29.77
N ASP A 864 -2.49 5.90 29.09
CA ASP A 864 -3.18 5.93 27.81
C ASP A 864 -4.70 6.17 27.95
N ALA A 865 -5.42 6.15 26.82
CA ALA A 865 -6.87 6.37 26.81
C ALA A 865 -7.68 5.24 27.50
N ASP A 866 -7.10 4.05 27.61
CA ASP A 866 -7.72 2.87 28.25
C ASP A 866 -7.39 2.78 29.76
N GLY A 867 -6.59 3.72 30.28
CA GLY A 867 -6.16 3.75 31.68
C GLY A 867 -4.95 2.86 31.98
N VAL A 868 -4.24 2.37 30.96
CA VAL A 868 -3.02 1.58 31.10
C VAL A 868 -1.82 2.52 31.25
N GLY A 869 -1.06 2.34 32.33
CA GLY A 869 0.13 3.14 32.60
C GLY A 869 1.37 2.62 31.85
N ALA A 870 2.06 3.50 31.14
CA ALA A 870 3.38 3.24 30.58
C ALA A 870 4.46 3.48 31.64
N PHE A 871 5.48 2.62 31.71
CA PHE A 871 6.57 2.78 32.68
C PHE A 871 7.50 3.94 32.30
N GLY A 872 7.85 4.77 33.27
CA GLY A 872 8.80 5.88 33.11
C GLY A 872 8.97 6.70 34.39
N ARG A 873 9.67 7.83 34.28
CA ARG A 873 9.92 8.80 35.36
C ARG A 873 8.70 9.70 35.56
N SER A 874 8.52 10.24 36.77
CA SER A 874 7.33 11.04 37.08
C SER A 874 7.49 12.47 36.60
N LEU A 875 6.64 12.91 35.67
CA LEU A 875 6.43 14.33 35.34
C LEU A 875 4.95 14.63 35.54
N LYS A 876 4.64 15.57 36.44
CA LYS A 876 3.28 16.00 36.77
C LYS A 876 3.16 17.51 36.67
N VAL A 877 1.94 17.97 36.47
CA VAL A 877 1.60 19.40 36.49
C VAL A 877 0.68 19.70 37.66
N GLN A 878 1.03 20.72 38.42
CA GLN A 878 0.17 21.28 39.46
C GLN A 878 -0.44 22.58 38.96
N PHE A 879 -1.73 22.74 39.22
CA PHE A 879 -2.47 23.98 38.96
C PHE A 879 -2.68 24.74 40.25
N GLY A 880 -2.82 26.05 40.16
CA GLY A 880 -3.05 26.88 41.32
C GLY A 880 -3.63 28.25 40.97
N HIS A 881 -3.99 28.97 42.01
CA HIS A 881 -4.36 30.37 41.94
C HIS A 881 -3.68 31.16 43.05
N GLU A 882 -3.55 32.46 42.87
CA GLU A 882 -2.91 33.33 43.85
C GLU A 882 -3.92 33.76 44.91
N VAL A 883 -3.58 33.52 46.19
CA VAL A 883 -4.31 33.94 47.38
C VAL A 883 -3.32 34.59 48.34
N ASP A 884 -3.55 35.87 48.66
CA ASP A 884 -2.71 36.65 49.59
C ASP A 884 -1.19 36.62 49.25
N GLY A 885 -0.85 36.59 47.96
CA GLY A 885 0.53 36.56 47.47
C GLY A 885 1.23 35.20 47.54
N THR A 886 0.50 34.13 47.90
CA THR A 886 0.98 32.74 47.79
C THR A 886 0.08 31.95 46.84
N PHE A 887 0.63 30.93 46.17
CA PHE A 887 -0.14 30.10 45.25
C PHE A 887 -0.64 28.85 45.97
N GLU A 888 -1.96 28.72 46.07
CA GLU A 888 -2.61 27.52 46.57
C GLU A 888 -2.84 26.53 45.42
N GLN A 889 -2.50 25.26 45.64
CA GLN A 889 -2.71 24.21 44.65
C GLN A 889 -4.21 23.90 44.52
N LEU A 890 -4.70 23.88 43.28
CA LEU A 890 -6.06 23.50 42.92
C LEU A 890 -6.08 22.07 42.35
N GLY A 891 -6.84 21.19 43.01
CA GLY A 891 -7.03 19.81 42.58
C GLY A 891 -5.79 18.93 42.69
N ALA A 892 -5.90 17.71 42.16
CA ALA A 892 -4.78 16.77 42.09
C ALA A 892 -3.82 17.14 40.95
N ALA A 893 -2.54 16.81 41.13
CA ALA A 893 -1.55 16.98 40.06
C ALA A 893 -1.91 16.10 38.85
N VAL A 894 -1.86 16.68 37.65
CA VAL A 894 -2.22 16.03 36.39
C VAL A 894 -0.99 15.37 35.78
N VAL A 895 -1.14 14.14 35.30
CA VAL A 895 -0.14 13.45 34.47
C VAL A 895 -0.40 13.84 33.01
N PRO A 896 0.55 14.44 32.30
CA PRO A 896 0.38 14.76 30.88
C PRO A 896 0.17 13.52 30.02
N ILE A 897 -0.56 13.69 28.92
CA ILE A 897 -0.76 12.66 27.90
C ILE A 897 0.51 12.57 27.05
N ASP A 898 1.02 11.36 26.89
CA ASP A 898 2.10 11.06 25.96
C ASP A 898 1.53 10.23 24.80
N PRO A 899 1.48 10.76 23.57
CA PRO A 899 1.00 10.02 22.40
C PRO A 899 2.01 9.00 21.87
N GLY A 900 3.24 8.96 22.42
CA GLY A 900 4.32 8.11 21.96
C GLY A 900 4.01 6.60 22.00
N PRO A 901 4.88 5.76 21.42
CA PRO A 901 4.68 4.31 21.40
C PRO A 901 4.47 3.76 22.82
N GLU A 902 3.74 2.64 22.93
CA GLU A 902 3.42 1.93 24.19
C GLU A 902 4.64 1.48 25.03
N ARG A 903 5.86 1.77 24.59
CA ARG A 903 7.13 1.34 25.20
C ARG A 903 7.97 2.56 25.59
N GLN A 904 9.08 2.31 26.29
CA GLN A 904 9.97 3.38 26.76
C GLN A 904 10.42 4.28 25.62
N ASN A 905 9.90 5.50 25.62
CA ASN A 905 10.10 6.46 24.55
C ASN A 905 11.21 7.42 24.95
N ARG A 906 12.32 7.41 24.22
CA ARG A 906 13.49 8.29 24.46
C ARG A 906 13.48 9.58 23.63
N PRO A 907 13.02 9.58 22.36
CA PRO A 907 12.98 10.78 21.53
C PRO A 907 12.24 11.95 22.18
N TRP A 908 12.63 13.15 21.74
CA TRP A 908 11.87 14.36 21.99
C TRP A 908 10.44 14.27 21.44
N ARG A 909 9.49 14.70 22.25
CA ARG A 909 8.05 14.70 21.91
C ARG A 909 7.30 15.74 22.72
N ASN A 910 6.05 15.99 22.33
CA ASN A 910 5.16 16.92 23.00
C ASN A 910 4.21 16.17 23.92
N LEU A 911 4.38 16.33 25.23
CA LEU A 911 3.41 15.93 26.25
C LEU A 911 2.24 16.91 26.22
N ARG A 912 1.01 16.39 26.30
CA ARG A 912 -0.21 17.14 26.03
C ARG A 912 -1.07 17.22 27.29
N ILE A 913 -1.56 18.41 27.61
CA ILE A 913 -2.47 18.65 28.73
C ILE A 913 -3.71 19.34 28.15
N PRO A 914 -4.81 18.62 27.93
CA PRO A 914 -6.03 19.23 27.39
C PRO A 914 -6.53 20.33 28.32
N MET A 915 -7.03 21.45 27.78
CA MET A 915 -7.58 22.54 28.62
C MET A 915 -8.81 22.11 29.44
N SER A 916 -9.48 21.02 29.03
CA SER A 916 -10.56 20.39 29.81
C SER A 916 -10.08 19.77 31.12
N ALA A 917 -8.79 19.44 31.27
CA ALA A 917 -8.21 18.92 32.50
C ALA A 917 -7.79 20.03 33.47
N VAL A 918 -7.75 21.29 33.04
CA VAL A 918 -7.33 22.45 33.86
C VAL A 918 -8.50 22.89 34.75
N PRO A 919 -8.39 22.89 36.10
CA PRO A 919 -9.46 23.30 37.02
C PRO A 919 -9.95 24.72 36.73
N ALA A 920 -11.27 24.95 36.74
CA ALA A 920 -11.90 26.20 36.27
C ALA A 920 -11.22 27.48 36.78
N ASP A 921 -10.92 27.52 38.09
CA ASP A 921 -10.38 28.69 38.79
C ASP A 921 -8.84 28.80 38.76
N ALA A 922 -8.15 27.89 38.07
CA ALA A 922 -6.70 27.92 37.96
C ALA A 922 -6.23 29.10 37.08
N THR A 923 -5.31 29.91 37.63
CA THR A 923 -4.67 31.03 36.93
C THR A 923 -3.19 30.79 36.66
N ALA A 924 -2.60 29.77 37.30
CA ALA A 924 -1.21 29.38 37.09
C ALA A 924 -1.02 27.86 37.09
N MET A 925 0.11 27.42 36.53
CA MET A 925 0.57 26.04 36.55
C MET A 925 2.07 25.94 36.85
N ARG A 926 2.53 24.80 37.36
CA ARG A 926 3.97 24.49 37.48
C ARG A 926 4.24 23.02 37.22
N ILE A 927 5.48 22.72 36.85
CA ILE A 927 5.96 21.36 36.59
C ILE A 927 6.56 20.79 37.87
N VAL A 928 6.24 19.53 38.17
CA VAL A 928 6.83 18.74 39.25
C VAL A 928 7.39 17.46 38.65
N ALA A 929 8.71 17.33 38.65
CA ALA A 929 9.45 16.23 38.08
C ALA A 929 10.22 15.47 39.16
N VAL A 930 10.16 14.14 39.12
CA VAL A 930 10.89 13.26 40.03
C VAL A 930 11.49 12.10 39.25
N ASP A 931 12.80 11.97 39.37
CA ASP A 931 13.57 10.82 38.92
C ASP A 931 14.21 10.12 40.12
N ASN A 932 13.61 9.00 40.52
CA ASN A 932 14.06 8.18 41.64
C ASN A 932 14.72 6.87 41.21
N ASN A 933 15.18 6.76 39.96
CA ASN A 933 15.81 5.56 39.44
C ASN A 933 17.24 5.88 38.99
N VAL A 934 18.20 5.17 39.58
CA VAL A 934 19.63 5.36 39.33
C VAL A 934 20.14 4.64 38.08
N SER A 935 19.25 4.04 37.28
CA SER A 935 19.61 3.43 36.01
C SER A 935 19.93 4.52 34.98
N PRO A 936 21.07 4.46 34.27
CA PRO A 936 21.42 5.46 33.26
C PRO A 936 20.42 5.58 32.09
N ASP A 937 19.61 4.54 31.86
CA ASP A 937 18.54 4.52 30.85
C ASP A 937 17.24 5.17 31.35
N GLN A 938 17.17 5.54 32.62
CA GLN A 938 15.99 6.09 33.29
C GLN A 938 16.28 7.53 33.70
N TRP A 939 15.85 8.45 32.85
CA TRP A 939 16.03 9.89 33.04
C TRP A 939 14.85 10.61 32.38
N LEU A 940 14.69 11.90 32.64
CA LEU A 940 13.80 12.74 31.86
C LEU A 940 14.43 14.11 31.63
N ALA A 941 14.06 14.74 30.52
CA ALA A 941 14.32 16.15 30.26
C ALA A 941 13.06 16.83 29.72
N PHE A 942 12.92 18.12 29.97
CA PHE A 942 11.77 18.89 29.53
C PHE A 942 12.08 20.38 29.36
N THR A 943 11.21 21.05 28.61
CA THR A 943 11.20 22.49 28.37
C THR A 943 10.11 23.17 29.22
N PRO A 944 10.06 24.52 29.28
CA PRO A 944 8.92 25.23 29.84
C PRO A 944 7.60 24.88 29.12
N PRO A 945 6.45 25.04 29.81
CA PRO A 945 5.15 24.83 29.21
C PRO A 945 4.79 25.93 28.22
N ARG A 946 4.03 25.59 27.18
CA ARG A 946 3.51 26.54 26.19
C ARG A 946 2.06 26.22 25.82
N ALA A 947 1.30 27.23 25.42
CA ALA A 947 -0.01 27.09 24.81
C ALA A 947 0.11 27.28 23.30
N PRO A 948 0.04 26.20 22.49
CA PRO A 948 0.31 26.26 21.07
C PRO A 948 -0.76 27.08 20.33
N VAL A 949 -0.33 27.85 19.33
CA VAL A 949 -1.22 28.48 18.34
C VAL A 949 -1.36 27.50 17.18
N LEU A 950 -2.59 27.08 16.90
CA LEU A 950 -2.87 25.93 16.05
C LEU A 950 -3.70 26.33 14.83
N ASP A 951 -3.18 26.03 13.65
CA ASP A 951 -3.90 26.09 12.38
C ASP A 951 -4.16 24.67 11.85
N THR A 952 -5.09 24.47 10.94
CA THR A 952 -5.27 23.16 10.31
C THR A 952 -4.14 22.85 9.34
N LEU A 953 -3.85 21.56 9.13
CA LEU A 953 -2.88 21.14 8.12
C LEU A 953 -3.27 21.64 6.72
N GLN A 954 -4.57 21.69 6.43
CA GLN A 954 -5.08 22.23 5.17
C GLN A 954 -4.74 23.72 4.99
N GLU A 955 -4.81 24.54 6.04
CA GLU A 955 -4.45 25.96 5.99
C GLU A 955 -2.93 26.17 5.84
N VAL A 956 -2.12 25.32 6.50
CA VAL A 956 -0.65 25.44 6.46
C VAL A 956 -0.05 24.90 5.15
N VAL A 957 -0.50 23.74 4.68
CA VAL A 957 0.09 23.05 3.52
C VAL A 957 -0.60 23.45 2.21
N GLY A 958 -1.92 23.68 2.25
CA GLY A 958 -2.73 23.99 1.07
C GLY A 958 -2.92 22.82 0.11
N THR A 959 -3.33 23.14 -1.12
CA THR A 959 -3.61 22.18 -2.21
C THR A 959 -2.60 22.22 -3.37
N GLU A 960 -1.85 23.31 -3.52
CA GLU A 960 -0.99 23.52 -4.70
C GLU A 960 0.46 23.09 -4.47
N THR A 961 0.94 23.23 -3.23
CA THR A 961 2.32 22.91 -2.86
C THR A 961 2.60 21.42 -3.08
N PRO A 962 3.71 21.04 -3.75
CA PRO A 962 4.06 19.64 -3.90
C PRO A 962 4.41 19.02 -2.53
N VAL A 963 3.69 17.94 -2.20
CA VAL A 963 3.83 17.19 -0.95
C VAL A 963 4.32 15.78 -1.24
N LEU A 964 5.26 15.28 -0.44
CA LEU A 964 5.57 13.87 -0.37
C LEU A 964 4.60 13.19 0.61
N LEU A 965 3.58 12.53 0.06
CA LEU A 965 2.64 11.72 0.82
C LEU A 965 3.19 10.29 0.91
N ASP A 966 3.57 9.84 2.12
CA ASP A 966 4.00 8.46 2.33
C ASP A 966 2.88 7.46 1.95
N LEU A 967 3.26 6.23 1.56
CA LEU A 967 2.34 5.25 0.96
C LEU A 967 1.10 4.93 1.79
N SER A 968 1.21 4.99 3.13
CA SER A 968 0.12 4.62 4.05
C SER A 968 -0.87 5.75 4.32
N VAL A 969 -0.51 7.00 4.04
CA VAL A 969 -1.33 8.19 4.36
C VAL A 969 -2.05 8.76 3.15
N GLY A 970 -1.63 8.40 1.93
CA GLY A 970 -2.10 9.06 0.70
C GLY A 970 -3.62 9.10 0.50
N SER A 971 -4.37 8.12 1.02
CA SER A 971 -5.84 8.11 0.90
C SER A 971 -6.58 9.00 1.90
N GLN A 972 -5.90 9.44 2.96
CA GLN A 972 -6.44 10.29 4.02
C GLN A 972 -6.25 11.77 3.72
N PHE A 973 -5.32 12.11 2.81
CA PHE A 973 -4.96 13.46 2.38
C PHE A 973 -5.21 13.66 0.86
N PRO A 974 -6.46 13.52 0.37
CA PRO A 974 -6.77 13.55 -1.06
C PRO A 974 -6.68 14.96 -1.69
N CYS A 975 -6.67 16.02 -0.88
CA CYS A 975 -6.55 17.42 -1.33
C CYS A 975 -5.09 17.85 -1.57
N GLN A 976 -4.15 17.38 -0.74
CA GLN A 976 -2.73 17.69 -0.91
C GLN A 976 -2.24 17.13 -2.24
N ARG A 977 -1.56 17.95 -3.04
CA ARG A 977 -1.02 17.56 -4.34
C ARG A 977 0.29 16.76 -4.15
N PRO A 978 0.35 15.49 -4.57
CA PRO A 978 1.60 14.74 -4.55
C PRO A 978 2.62 15.40 -5.48
N MET A 979 3.90 15.34 -5.14
CA MET A 979 4.97 15.83 -6.02
C MET A 979 4.89 15.14 -7.39
N ALA A 980 4.97 15.92 -8.47
CA ALA A 980 4.87 15.37 -9.82
C ALA A 980 6.23 14.93 -10.35
N THR A 981 6.23 14.06 -11.35
CA THR A 981 7.38 13.77 -12.20
C THR A 981 7.05 14.22 -13.62
N ARG A 982 7.98 14.88 -14.30
CA ARG A 982 7.84 15.27 -15.72
C ARG A 982 9.17 15.02 -16.44
N ASN A 983 9.11 14.39 -17.61
CA ASN A 983 10.28 14.14 -18.46
C ASN A 983 11.45 13.43 -17.72
N GLY A 984 11.13 12.54 -16.76
CA GLY A 984 12.11 11.83 -15.93
C GLY A 984 12.71 12.62 -14.76
N VAL A 985 12.26 13.86 -14.51
CA VAL A 985 12.68 14.71 -13.39
C VAL A 985 11.53 14.90 -12.39
N SER A 986 11.81 14.73 -11.10
CA SER A 986 10.83 14.96 -10.03
C SER A 986 10.76 16.41 -9.58
N GLU A 987 9.59 16.87 -9.16
CA GLU A 987 9.44 18.09 -8.39
C GLU A 987 10.02 17.90 -6.98
N ILE A 988 10.63 18.95 -6.43
CA ILE A 988 11.14 18.94 -5.06
C ILE A 988 9.96 19.25 -4.12
N PRO A 989 9.58 18.33 -3.21
CA PRO A 989 8.50 18.57 -2.26
C PRO A 989 8.92 19.54 -1.16
N GLN A 990 8.00 20.38 -0.69
CA GLN A 990 8.24 21.27 0.47
C GLN A 990 7.75 20.69 1.79
N TRP A 991 6.84 19.71 1.71
CA TRP A 991 6.24 19.05 2.85
C TRP A 991 6.30 17.55 2.67
N ARG A 992 6.42 16.83 3.78
CA ARG A 992 6.23 15.38 3.82
C ARG A 992 5.26 15.01 4.92
N ILE A 993 4.24 14.22 4.58
CA ILE A 993 3.27 13.68 5.53
C ILE A 993 3.59 12.20 5.74
N VAL A 994 3.80 11.82 7.00
CA VAL A 994 4.21 10.47 7.42
C VAL A 994 3.16 9.85 8.34
N PRO A 995 2.98 8.51 8.33
CA PRO A 995 2.12 7.83 9.31
C PRO A 995 2.78 7.80 10.71
N ASP A 996 2.21 7.04 11.64
CA ASP A 996 2.77 6.84 12.98
C ASP A 996 4.24 6.37 12.95
N GLN A 997 4.94 6.51 14.08
CA GLN A 997 6.36 6.22 14.14
C GLN A 997 6.72 4.79 13.71
N THR A 998 5.93 3.79 14.11
CA THR A 998 6.17 2.39 13.76
C THR A 998 5.99 2.17 12.28
N THR A 999 4.89 2.65 11.68
CA THR A 999 4.62 2.52 10.26
C THR A 999 5.63 3.29 9.41
N THR A 1000 6.07 4.46 9.85
CA THR A 1000 7.07 5.28 9.14
C THR A 1000 8.42 4.56 9.06
N ASN A 1001 8.91 4.02 10.17
CA ASN A 1001 10.23 3.37 10.21
C ASN A 1001 10.21 1.93 9.68
N SER A 1002 9.05 1.25 9.68
CA SER A 1002 8.93 -0.11 9.16
C SER A 1002 8.54 -0.21 7.70
N LYS A 1003 7.60 0.62 7.23
CA LYS A 1003 7.07 0.59 5.87
C LYS A 1003 7.61 1.74 5.03
N SER A 1004 7.42 2.99 5.45
CA SER A 1004 7.76 4.13 4.60
C SER A 1004 9.26 4.25 4.32
N LYS A 1005 10.11 4.35 5.35
CA LYS A 1005 11.56 4.53 5.19
C LYS A 1005 12.26 3.35 4.52
N THR A 1006 11.63 2.17 4.52
CA THR A 1006 12.23 0.93 4.02
C THR A 1006 11.78 0.65 2.58
N TRP A 1007 10.47 0.73 2.33
CA TRP A 1007 9.88 0.52 1.01
C TRP A 1007 10.23 1.64 0.04
N GLN A 1008 10.18 2.88 0.54
CA GLN A 1008 10.37 4.10 -0.25
C GLN A 1008 11.84 4.58 -0.27
N ALA A 1009 12.76 3.77 0.26
CA ALA A 1009 14.19 4.12 0.41
C ALA A 1009 14.90 4.38 -0.92
N SER A 1010 15.84 5.34 -0.93
CA SER A 1010 16.62 5.68 -2.13
C SER A 1010 17.37 4.48 -2.75
N ILE A 1011 17.83 3.52 -1.93
CA ILE A 1011 18.51 2.30 -2.41
C ILE A 1011 17.63 1.43 -3.33
N ASN A 1012 16.30 1.57 -3.21
CA ASN A 1012 15.32 0.82 -3.97
C ASN A 1012 14.76 1.60 -5.19
N GLY A 1013 15.36 2.73 -5.55
CA GLY A 1013 14.90 3.55 -6.66
C GLY A 1013 13.58 4.27 -6.38
N ALA A 1014 13.38 4.70 -5.15
CA ALA A 1014 12.08 5.10 -4.65
C ALA A 1014 12.00 6.60 -4.31
N ILE A 1015 10.80 7.04 -3.95
CA ILE A 1015 10.46 8.46 -3.82
C ILE A 1015 11.26 9.25 -2.77
N LEU A 1016 11.83 8.61 -1.75
CA LEU A 1016 12.68 9.31 -0.77
C LEU A 1016 14.02 9.76 -1.36
N THR A 1017 14.40 9.32 -2.56
CA THR A 1017 15.58 9.82 -3.27
C THR A 1017 15.62 11.33 -3.33
N THR A 1018 14.54 11.98 -3.78
CA THR A 1018 14.51 13.44 -3.96
C THR A 1018 14.77 14.20 -2.66
N PRO A 1019 14.02 13.98 -1.55
CA PRO A 1019 14.31 14.67 -0.30
C PRO A 1019 15.64 14.26 0.33
N ASP A 1020 16.07 12.99 0.22
CA ASP A 1020 17.37 12.55 0.77
C ASP A 1020 18.57 13.25 0.10
N GLU A 1021 18.41 13.64 -1.17
CA GLU A 1021 19.46 14.25 -1.99
C GLU A 1021 19.43 15.78 -2.01
N LEU A 1022 18.27 16.40 -1.78
CA LEU A 1022 18.09 17.85 -1.99
C LEU A 1022 17.49 18.61 -0.81
N SER A 1023 17.08 17.92 0.26
CA SER A 1023 16.36 18.58 1.35
C SER A 1023 16.85 18.14 2.73
N LYS A 1024 16.75 19.07 3.69
CA LYS A 1024 16.78 18.77 5.11
C LYS A 1024 15.34 18.69 5.63
N ALA A 1025 15.05 17.66 6.41
CA ALA A 1025 13.73 17.44 6.99
C ALA A 1025 13.68 17.90 8.46
N ASP A 1026 12.77 18.82 8.76
CA ASP A 1026 12.48 19.29 10.11
C ASP A 1026 11.06 18.87 10.51
N THR A 1027 10.93 18.20 11.66
CA THR A 1027 9.62 17.69 12.14
C THR A 1027 8.80 18.84 12.73
N MET A 1028 7.55 19.00 12.34
CA MET A 1028 6.61 19.99 12.90
C MET A 1028 5.84 19.42 14.10
N ALA A 1029 5.45 20.28 15.04
CA ALA A 1029 4.55 19.90 16.12
C ALA A 1029 3.10 19.81 15.60
N THR A 1030 2.50 18.62 15.69
CA THR A 1030 1.15 18.36 15.17
C THR A 1030 0.30 17.52 16.13
N TYR A 1031 -1.01 17.72 16.04
CA TYR A 1031 -1.99 17.12 16.96
C TYR A 1031 -3.25 16.72 16.19
N LEU A 1032 -3.85 15.59 16.53
CA LEU A 1032 -5.16 15.24 16.00
C LEU A 1032 -6.24 15.90 16.86
N ARG A 1033 -7.05 16.77 16.25
CA ARG A 1033 -8.10 17.52 16.94
C ARG A 1033 -8.99 16.57 17.75
N ASN A 1034 -9.17 16.88 19.03
CA ASN A 1034 -10.01 16.13 19.99
C ASN A 1034 -9.59 14.67 20.27
N ASP A 1035 -8.48 14.19 19.69
CA ASP A 1035 -7.89 12.89 20.02
C ASP A 1035 -6.42 13.05 20.40
N TRP A 1036 -6.22 13.60 21.60
CA TRP A 1036 -4.91 13.95 22.13
C TRP A 1036 -4.05 12.74 22.50
N TYR A 1037 -4.62 11.53 22.54
CA TYR A 1037 -3.89 10.28 22.81
C TYR A 1037 -3.29 9.65 21.55
N ARG A 1038 -3.77 10.04 20.36
CA ARG A 1038 -3.37 9.40 19.11
C ARG A 1038 -2.04 9.92 18.60
N ASP A 1039 -1.13 9.00 18.31
CA ASP A 1039 -0.10 9.19 17.28
C ASP A 1039 -0.77 9.01 15.90
N TRP A 1040 -1.18 10.13 15.32
CA TRP A 1040 -1.71 10.14 13.96
C TRP A 1040 -0.58 10.15 12.93
N GLY A 1041 0.70 10.13 13.31
CA GLY A 1041 1.82 10.41 12.41
C GLY A 1041 2.35 11.83 12.54
N GLY A 1042 2.87 12.38 11.45
CA GLY A 1042 3.54 13.67 11.51
C GLY A 1042 3.65 14.41 10.19
N LEU A 1043 3.99 15.69 10.31
CA LEU A 1043 4.30 16.59 9.21
C LEU A 1043 5.78 17.00 9.30
N GLN A 1044 6.48 16.94 8.18
CA GLN A 1044 7.87 17.40 8.06
C GLN A 1044 7.93 18.54 7.05
N ARG A 1045 8.61 19.62 7.43
CA ARG A 1045 9.03 20.68 6.50
C ARG A 1045 10.31 20.24 5.83
N LEU A 1046 10.37 20.36 4.51
CA LEU A 1046 11.53 20.03 3.69
C LEU A 1046 12.15 21.32 3.18
N SER A 1047 13.31 21.67 3.76
CA SER A 1047 14.07 22.87 3.40
C SER A 1047 15.16 22.48 2.39
N PRO A 1048 15.30 23.16 1.24
CA PRO A 1048 16.35 22.84 0.26
C PRO A 1048 17.76 22.94 0.86
N LEU A 1049 18.65 22.03 0.48
CA LEU A 1049 20.08 22.10 0.85
C LEU A 1049 20.83 23.19 0.07
N ALA A 1050 20.36 23.50 -1.13
CA ALA A 1050 20.85 24.58 -1.99
C ALA A 1050 19.66 25.48 -2.36
N PRO A 1051 19.29 26.48 -1.53
CA PRO A 1051 18.07 27.26 -1.69
C PRO A 1051 18.07 28.19 -2.90
N ASP A 1052 19.25 28.64 -3.33
CA ASP A 1052 19.42 29.55 -4.47
C ASP A 1052 19.51 28.80 -5.82
N ALA A 1053 19.61 27.47 -5.81
CA ALA A 1053 19.68 26.66 -7.01
C ALA A 1053 18.32 26.59 -7.72
N ALA A 1054 18.28 26.99 -8.99
CA ALA A 1054 17.05 26.98 -9.79
C ALA A 1054 16.74 25.59 -10.39
N PRO A 1055 15.47 25.24 -10.67
CA PRO A 1055 15.16 24.04 -11.45
C PRO A 1055 15.83 24.08 -12.83
N ALA A 1056 16.47 22.97 -13.24
CA ALA A 1056 17.14 22.89 -14.52
C ALA A 1056 16.16 23.01 -15.70
N THR A 1057 16.59 23.66 -16.78
CA THR A 1057 15.81 23.68 -18.03
C THR A 1057 15.97 22.35 -18.75
N VAL A 1058 14.87 21.61 -18.91
CA VAL A 1058 14.85 20.32 -19.60
C VAL A 1058 14.44 20.53 -21.06
N THR A 1059 15.31 20.14 -21.98
CA THR A 1059 15.02 20.14 -23.42
C THR A 1059 14.44 18.80 -23.82
N THR A 1060 13.27 18.80 -24.47
CA THR A 1060 12.62 17.56 -24.92
C THR A 1060 12.66 17.41 -26.43
N SER A 1061 12.82 16.18 -26.91
CA SER A 1061 12.68 15.80 -28.31
C SER A 1061 11.89 14.48 -28.42
N THR A 1062 11.65 14.01 -29.64
CA THR A 1062 10.96 12.74 -29.88
C THR A 1062 11.75 11.87 -30.84
N THR A 1063 11.91 10.59 -30.51
CA THR A 1063 12.48 9.58 -31.40
C THR A 1063 11.49 8.46 -31.66
N THR A 1064 11.65 7.74 -32.77
CA THR A 1064 10.85 6.55 -33.05
C THR A 1064 11.69 5.30 -32.80
N ASP A 1065 11.26 4.48 -31.85
CA ASP A 1065 11.93 3.24 -31.48
C ASP A 1065 11.04 2.04 -31.80
N TRP A 1066 11.63 0.94 -32.28
CA TRP A 1066 10.94 -0.32 -32.43
C TRP A 1066 10.73 -1.01 -31.08
N GLY A 1067 9.71 -1.87 -30.97
CA GLY A 1067 9.31 -2.47 -29.70
C GLY A 1067 10.34 -3.43 -29.06
N TRP A 1068 11.40 -3.77 -29.79
CA TRP A 1068 12.53 -4.58 -29.31
C TRP A 1068 13.80 -3.77 -29.03
N THR A 1069 13.80 -2.45 -29.27
CA THR A 1069 14.97 -1.58 -29.02
C THR A 1069 15.24 -1.47 -27.52
N ARG A 1070 16.49 -1.73 -27.11
CA ARG A 1070 16.92 -1.64 -25.71
C ARG A 1070 18.10 -0.67 -25.56
N ARG A 1071 17.93 0.39 -24.77
CA ARG A 1071 18.94 1.43 -24.48
C ARG A 1071 19.81 1.07 -23.26
N GLY A 1072 20.35 -0.14 -23.26
CA GLY A 1072 21.08 -0.69 -22.11
C GLY A 1072 20.22 -0.91 -20.85
N PRO A 1073 20.80 -1.47 -19.77
CA PRO A 1073 20.09 -1.67 -18.51
C PRO A 1073 20.00 -0.41 -17.65
N ILE A 1074 18.88 -0.23 -16.94
CA ILE A 1074 18.79 0.67 -15.80
C ILE A 1074 19.80 0.22 -14.73
N ARG A 1075 20.48 1.17 -14.10
CA ARG A 1075 21.39 0.86 -12.99
C ARG A 1075 20.55 0.43 -11.78
N VAL A 1076 20.64 -0.84 -11.45
CA VAL A 1076 20.05 -1.42 -10.23
C VAL A 1076 21.11 -2.24 -9.53
N VAL A 1077 21.17 -2.12 -8.21
CA VAL A 1077 22.05 -2.94 -7.37
C VAL A 1077 21.14 -3.94 -6.64
N ALA A 1078 21.46 -5.23 -6.72
CA ALA A 1078 20.74 -6.22 -5.94
C ALA A 1078 20.94 -5.91 -4.45
N GLN A 1079 19.88 -5.98 -3.65
CA GLN A 1079 20.06 -6.02 -2.19
C GLN A 1079 20.80 -7.33 -1.89
N ASN A 1080 22.03 -7.24 -1.40
CA ASN A 1080 22.71 -8.38 -0.81
C ASN A 1080 22.00 -8.66 0.53
N ASP A 1081 20.93 -9.46 0.48
CA ASP A 1081 20.22 -9.96 1.66
C ASP A 1081 20.97 -11.13 2.31
#